data_AF-A0A9W8ALN1-F1
#
_entry.id   AF-A0A9W8ALN1-F1
#
_cell.length_a   1.000
_cell.length_b   1.000
_cell.length_c   1.000
_cell.angle_alpha   90.00
_cell.angle_beta   90.00
_cell.angle_gamma   90.00
#
_symmetry.space_group_name_H-M   'P 1'
#
loop_
_entity.id
_entity.type
_entity.pdbx_description
1 polymer ?
#
loop_
_entity_poly.entity_id
_entity_poly.type
_entity_poly.pdbx_seq_one_letter_code
_entity_poly.pdbx_strand_id
1 'polypeptide(L)'
;MQDAREVSRLWRVYRTVHEMMHIRGYKVSPSELQMDIDTFRTMFAPGGTVDRTKLTSLVQGRDDPTDQVYIFFPDDKSVGIKPIREFCERMVSQNVQRGIIVYRDKVTGAAKKAMEQFEDKYKLDLFSESELLVNITKHRLVPKHEVLSQEETETLLKRYRLKVTQLPRIQHKDPIARFYGLSRGQVVKITRASETAGRYLTYRATSSMTDFNFTNSPQSTMTMSANSHLPNTAQPEGLIPSDELKQRLEDAKEYALKIQPILQAYQSKGEPIPDIPPEAVVGHPLASTGVEKAVLYNLSHVYVGSISFDLTKAHIRAVFAEYGFIRDLSMNLDTTTGRHKGFCFIEYEVPEAGNLAVETLHGAILGGRALRVGRPSQYNPANLAKLPPAPEGRLYIANVNEHVNEENLASIFQAFGQLSKCILIPDPLTRKHKGYGFVEFEQSQVASMALGAMNGFDLGGMPLRLRKAMVGGPLPEGMSLLERIPEFPAVPCLTTPLVEPPVEPATLVLPKTGMGQVGGGDTTGGYAHGNAAYNPPLSNDTVSGESNIRIDSQQRLDLMQKLSQRATSTVLCVTNVIDLADMDDELSEEFGEECAKFGQVVNVLVHTDTQVEPQEQVKIFVQFTDTAGSQNAMSVLNGRWFGGRQLVVKYYDQDKFYARNFTNS
;
A
#
# COMPACT_ATOMS: atom_id res chain seq x y z
N MET A 1 -2.31 -4.20 46.33
CA MET A 1 -2.65 -5.09 45.18
C MET A 1 -2.44 -4.36 43.84
N GLN A 2 -2.88 -3.10 43.75
CA GLN A 2 -2.71 -2.26 42.56
C GLN A 2 -1.23 -1.94 42.27
N ASP A 3 -0.44 -1.83 43.32
CA ASP A 3 1.00 -1.51 43.36
C ASP A 3 1.82 -2.62 42.68
N ALA A 4 1.53 -3.88 43.01
CA ALA A 4 2.13 -5.05 42.36
C ALA A 4 1.83 -5.10 40.84
N ARG A 5 0.67 -4.58 40.40
CA ARG A 5 0.37 -4.42 38.96
C ARG A 5 1.19 -3.27 38.35
N GLU A 6 1.37 -2.16 39.06
CA GLU A 6 2.21 -1.04 38.61
C GLU A 6 3.70 -1.43 38.49
N VAL A 7 4.25 -2.14 39.48
CA VAL A 7 5.60 -2.71 39.44
C VAL A 7 5.76 -3.62 38.21
N SER A 8 4.82 -4.55 38.02
CA SER A 8 4.85 -5.49 36.88
C SER A 8 4.70 -4.79 35.52
N ARG A 9 4.02 -3.63 35.49
CA ARG A 9 3.87 -2.78 34.31
C ARG A 9 5.16 -2.04 33.99
N LEU A 10 5.72 -1.34 34.98
CA LEU A 10 6.95 -0.55 34.83
C LEU A 10 8.18 -1.42 34.53
N TRP A 11 8.26 -2.64 35.06
CA TRP A 11 9.29 -3.62 34.69
C TRP A 11 9.28 -3.93 33.18
N ARG A 12 8.10 -4.11 32.57
CA ARG A 12 7.98 -4.32 31.11
C ARG A 12 8.41 -3.09 30.32
N VAL A 13 7.95 -1.90 30.74
CA VAL A 13 8.35 -0.62 30.13
C VAL A 13 9.86 -0.42 30.19
N TYR A 14 10.47 -0.62 31.37
CA TYR A 14 11.91 -0.52 31.60
C TYR A 14 12.68 -1.45 30.65
N ARG A 15 12.28 -2.73 30.55
CA ARG A 15 12.92 -3.68 29.61
C ARG A 15 12.74 -3.26 28.14
N THR A 16 11.55 -2.83 27.72
CA THR A 16 11.33 -2.32 26.35
C THR A 16 12.21 -1.10 26.04
N VAL A 17 12.40 -0.19 27.00
CA VAL A 17 13.30 0.97 26.86
C VAL A 17 14.76 0.53 26.72
N HIS A 18 15.22 -0.42 27.54
CA HIS A 18 16.62 -0.90 27.48
C HIS A 18 16.90 -1.71 26.20
N GLU A 19 15.92 -2.50 25.72
CA GLU A 19 15.98 -3.13 24.40
C GLU A 19 16.00 -2.08 23.26
N MET A 20 15.18 -1.04 23.35
CA MET A 20 15.18 0.08 22.39
C MET A 20 16.53 0.81 22.37
N MET A 21 17.15 1.04 23.53
CA MET A 21 18.47 1.67 23.63
C MET A 21 19.55 0.80 22.99
N HIS A 22 19.56 -0.51 23.27
CA HIS A 22 20.50 -1.44 22.65
C HIS A 22 20.34 -1.48 21.11
N ILE A 23 19.10 -1.47 20.61
CA ILE A 23 18.78 -1.45 19.17
C ILE A 23 19.21 -0.14 18.49
N ARG A 24 19.12 1.00 19.19
CA ARG A 24 19.59 2.31 18.72
C ARG A 24 21.12 2.49 18.78
N GLY A 25 21.89 1.49 19.20
CA GLY A 25 23.35 1.57 19.31
C GLY A 25 23.88 2.12 20.63
N TYR A 26 23.04 2.27 21.67
CA TYR A 26 23.50 2.67 22.99
C TYR A 26 24.07 1.50 23.80
N LYS A 27 24.94 1.83 24.76
CA LYS A 27 25.61 0.89 25.65
C LYS A 27 24.67 0.50 26.79
N VAL A 28 24.19 -0.74 26.75
CA VAL A 28 23.31 -1.34 27.77
C VAL A 28 23.89 -2.68 28.18
N SER A 29 23.94 -2.97 29.47
CA SER A 29 24.49 -4.23 29.99
C SER A 29 23.53 -5.42 29.78
N PRO A 30 24.04 -6.66 29.66
CA PRO A 30 23.20 -7.85 29.63
C PRO A 30 22.28 -7.97 30.86
N SER A 31 22.79 -7.55 32.03
CA SER A 31 22.08 -7.50 33.31
C SER A 31 20.84 -6.59 33.30
N GLU A 32 20.87 -5.48 32.57
CA GLU A 32 19.71 -4.58 32.44
C GLU A 32 18.67 -5.11 31.44
N LEU A 33 19.13 -5.71 30.33
CA LEU A 33 18.27 -6.31 29.29
C LEU A 33 17.51 -7.55 29.78
N GLN A 34 18.19 -8.38 30.57
CA GLN A 34 17.69 -9.65 31.09
C GLN A 34 17.17 -9.58 32.54
N MET A 35 17.11 -8.37 33.13
CA MET A 35 16.67 -8.16 34.51
C MET A 35 15.30 -8.80 34.77
N ASP A 36 15.24 -9.71 35.73
CA ASP A 36 13.98 -10.31 36.18
C ASP A 36 13.15 -9.35 37.04
N ILE A 37 11.91 -9.74 37.35
CA ILE A 37 10.95 -8.88 38.04
C ILE A 37 11.26 -8.69 39.54
N ASP A 38 11.97 -9.63 40.16
CA ASP A 38 12.28 -9.62 41.59
C ASP A 38 13.57 -8.86 41.87
N THR A 39 14.59 -9.02 41.04
CA THR A 39 15.75 -8.11 40.95
C THR A 39 15.31 -6.66 40.70
N PHE A 40 14.35 -6.43 39.80
CA PHE A 40 13.76 -5.11 39.57
C PHE A 40 12.99 -4.58 40.80
N ARG A 41 12.21 -5.43 41.50
CA ARG A 41 11.56 -5.07 42.77
C ARG A 41 12.56 -4.63 43.83
N THR A 42 13.65 -5.36 44.02
CA THR A 42 14.66 -5.05 45.03
C THR A 42 15.38 -3.74 44.76
N MET A 43 15.73 -3.43 43.50
CA MET A 43 16.41 -2.17 43.16
C MET A 43 15.48 -0.95 43.09
N PHE A 44 14.31 -1.09 42.46
CA PHE A 44 13.46 0.05 42.10
C PHE A 44 12.15 0.15 42.88
N ALA A 45 11.73 -0.89 43.62
CA ALA A 45 10.51 -0.88 44.41
C ALA A 45 10.64 -1.50 45.83
N PRO A 46 11.70 -1.19 46.62
CA PRO A 46 11.90 -1.78 47.94
C PRO A 46 10.79 -1.46 48.96
N GLY A 47 10.03 -0.37 48.74
CA GLY A 47 8.83 -0.02 49.52
C GLY A 47 7.51 -0.53 48.92
N GLY A 48 7.55 -1.41 47.93
CA GLY A 48 6.38 -1.92 47.20
C GLY A 48 5.84 -1.00 46.09
N THR A 49 6.17 0.30 46.13
CA THR A 49 5.94 1.28 45.06
C THR A 49 7.22 1.52 44.27
N VAL A 50 7.12 1.74 42.95
CA VAL A 50 8.29 1.99 42.09
C VAL A 50 8.75 3.44 42.20
N ASP A 51 10.03 3.62 42.50
CA ASP A 51 10.74 4.89 42.49
C ASP A 51 11.14 5.26 41.05
N ARG A 52 10.36 6.13 40.40
CA ARG A 52 10.63 6.56 39.01
C ARG A 52 11.86 7.45 38.90
N THR A 53 12.30 8.09 39.98
CA THR A 53 13.53 8.90 39.97
C THR A 53 14.76 8.03 39.72
N LYS A 54 14.76 6.78 40.23
CA LYS A 54 15.82 5.79 39.97
C LYS A 54 15.74 5.13 38.59
N LEU A 55 14.58 5.17 37.91
CA LEU A 55 14.46 4.74 36.52
C LEU A 55 14.98 5.78 35.53
N THR A 56 15.19 7.03 35.97
CA THR A 56 15.75 8.12 35.16
C THR A 56 17.26 7.97 35.05
N SER A 57 17.77 7.83 33.82
CA SER A 57 19.14 7.38 33.56
C SER A 57 19.77 8.07 32.35
N LEU A 58 21.07 8.35 32.42
CA LEU A 58 21.88 8.82 31.30
C LEU A 58 22.59 7.61 30.65
N VAL A 59 22.41 7.41 29.34
CA VAL A 59 22.98 6.28 28.60
C VAL A 59 23.92 6.80 27.50
N GLN A 60 25.11 6.21 27.40
CA GLN A 60 26.14 6.56 26.42
C GLN A 60 26.05 5.69 25.16
N GLY A 61 26.49 6.21 24.02
CA GLY A 61 26.66 5.45 22.79
C GLY A 61 27.63 4.28 22.96
N ARG A 62 27.49 3.25 22.12
CA ARG A 62 28.42 2.11 22.08
C ARG A 62 29.75 2.50 21.46
N ASP A 63 29.68 3.25 20.37
CA ASP A 63 30.81 3.56 19.49
C ASP A 63 31.34 5.00 19.72
N ASP A 64 30.47 5.90 20.17
CA ASP A 64 30.81 7.28 20.58
C ASP A 64 30.27 7.54 22.01
N PRO A 65 31.14 7.76 23.03
CA PRO A 65 30.71 8.05 24.38
C PRO A 65 30.25 9.51 24.58
N THR A 66 30.44 10.38 23.60
CA THR A 66 29.90 11.76 23.58
C THR A 66 28.47 11.80 23.06
N ASP A 67 28.05 10.81 22.27
CA ASP A 67 26.63 10.63 21.97
C ASP A 67 25.91 10.07 23.20
N GLN A 68 24.96 10.82 23.73
CA GLN A 68 24.28 10.50 24.98
C GLN A 68 22.78 10.72 24.87
N VAL A 69 22.03 9.86 25.55
CA VAL A 69 20.57 9.90 25.68
C VAL A 69 20.20 10.00 27.15
N TYR A 70 19.46 11.05 27.51
CA TYR A 70 18.90 11.19 28.86
C TYR A 70 17.44 10.68 28.87
N ILE A 71 17.21 9.62 29.64
CA ILE A 71 15.92 8.92 29.75
C ILE A 71 15.25 9.35 31.05
N PHE A 72 14.01 9.84 30.99
CA PHE A 72 13.29 10.42 32.12
C PHE A 72 11.90 9.81 32.31
N PHE A 73 11.63 9.44 33.55
CA PHE A 73 10.35 8.91 34.02
C PHE A 73 9.75 9.91 35.04
N PRO A 74 8.78 10.76 34.64
CA PRO A 74 8.17 11.72 35.57
C PRO A 74 7.29 11.00 36.61
N ASP A 75 7.35 11.43 37.87
CA ASP A 75 6.48 10.93 38.94
C ASP A 75 4.99 11.30 38.72
N ASP A 76 4.75 12.45 38.09
CA ASP A 76 3.40 12.95 37.78
C ASP A 76 2.65 12.03 36.80
N LYS A 77 1.48 11.53 37.22
CA LYS A 77 0.56 10.79 36.36
C LYS A 77 0.18 11.55 35.08
N SER A 78 0.06 12.87 35.18
CA SER A 78 -0.26 13.81 34.10
C SER A 78 0.82 14.89 34.04
N VAL A 79 1.77 14.77 33.12
CA VAL A 79 3.01 15.57 33.12
C VAL A 79 2.74 17.05 32.90
N GLY A 80 3.06 17.86 33.92
CA GLY A 80 2.99 19.32 33.89
C GLY A 80 4.20 19.98 33.22
N ILE A 81 4.16 21.32 33.11
CA ILE A 81 5.26 22.09 32.52
C ILE A 81 6.54 22.08 33.37
N LYS A 82 6.42 21.94 34.70
CA LYS A 82 7.57 21.95 35.64
C LYS A 82 8.51 20.75 35.42
N PRO A 83 8.07 19.48 35.44
CA PRO A 83 8.94 18.33 35.12
C PRO A 83 9.64 18.43 33.76
N ILE A 84 8.97 18.96 32.73
CA ILE A 84 9.57 19.16 31.40
C ILE A 84 10.71 20.19 31.45
N ARG A 85 10.51 21.31 32.15
CA ARG A 85 11.57 22.34 32.29
C ARG A 85 12.77 21.81 33.06
N GLU A 86 12.56 21.17 34.20
CA GLU A 86 13.65 20.54 34.97
C GLU A 86 14.40 19.44 34.20
N PHE A 87 13.73 18.78 33.25
CA PHE A 87 14.32 17.81 32.34
C PHE A 87 15.19 18.49 31.26
N CYS A 88 14.66 19.50 30.57
CA CYS A 88 15.41 20.27 29.58
C CYS A 88 16.59 21.02 30.20
N GLU A 89 16.42 21.60 31.39
CA GLU A 89 17.49 22.23 32.18
C GLU A 89 18.59 21.21 32.55
N ARG A 90 18.21 19.98 32.93
CA ARG A 90 19.17 18.89 33.16
C ARG A 90 19.91 18.50 31.88
N MET A 91 19.23 18.34 30.74
CA MET A 91 19.88 18.10 29.44
C MET A 91 20.86 19.20 29.05
N VAL A 92 20.50 20.48 29.26
CA VAL A 92 21.41 21.62 29.06
C VAL A 92 22.63 21.50 29.97
N SER A 93 22.45 21.24 31.26
CA SER A 93 23.54 21.16 32.25
C SER A 93 24.50 19.99 32.01
N GLN A 94 24.02 18.88 31.45
CA GLN A 94 24.80 17.69 31.11
C GLN A 94 25.29 17.70 29.65
N ASN A 95 24.98 18.75 28.88
CA ASN A 95 25.28 18.88 27.44
C ASN A 95 24.75 17.74 26.56
N VAL A 96 23.60 17.17 26.92
CA VAL A 96 23.01 15.99 26.26
C VAL A 96 22.09 16.42 25.13
N GLN A 97 22.34 15.95 23.90
CA GLN A 97 21.57 16.36 22.71
C GLN A 97 20.26 15.59 22.51
N ARG A 98 20.09 14.41 23.12
CA ARG A 98 18.94 13.51 22.91
C ARG A 98 18.23 13.20 24.22
N GLY A 99 16.91 13.31 24.20
CA GLY A 99 16.07 13.11 25.38
C GLY A 99 14.92 12.14 25.10
N ILE A 100 14.60 11.29 26.07
CA ILE A 100 13.46 10.36 25.99
C ILE A 100 12.63 10.51 27.25
N ILE A 101 11.35 10.83 27.10
CA ILE A 101 10.41 11.00 28.22
C ILE A 101 9.37 9.90 28.16
N VAL A 102 9.23 9.15 29.25
CA VAL A 102 8.28 8.03 29.39
C VAL A 102 7.18 8.43 30.36
N TYR A 103 6.00 8.79 29.85
CA TYR A 103 4.90 9.37 30.64
C TYR A 103 3.77 8.37 30.93
N ARG A 104 3.10 8.52 32.08
CA ARG A 104 2.08 7.58 32.54
C ARG A 104 0.76 7.65 31.76
N ASP A 105 0.00 8.73 31.93
CA ASP A 105 -1.37 8.84 31.38
C ASP A 105 -1.45 9.90 30.26
N LYS A 106 -0.97 11.13 30.51
CA LYS A 106 -1.01 12.24 29.52
C LYS A 106 0.07 13.30 29.77
N VAL A 107 0.45 14.02 28.71
CA VAL A 107 1.28 15.23 28.79
C VAL A 107 0.41 16.45 28.50
N THR A 108 0.45 17.45 29.39
CA THR A 108 -0.40 18.66 29.28
C THR A 108 -0.05 19.53 28.07
N GLY A 109 -1.00 20.31 27.56
CA GLY A 109 -0.75 21.19 26.41
C GLY A 109 0.35 22.24 26.65
N ALA A 110 0.48 22.73 27.88
CA ALA A 110 1.56 23.62 28.29
C ALA A 110 2.93 22.90 28.34
N ALA A 111 2.96 21.63 28.75
CA ALA A 111 4.17 20.80 28.71
C ALA A 111 4.61 20.50 27.27
N LYS A 112 3.68 20.18 26.35
CA LYS A 112 3.99 20.00 24.92
C LYS A 112 4.57 21.27 24.29
N LYS A 113 3.93 22.43 24.50
CA LYS A 113 4.45 23.73 24.06
C LYS A 113 5.81 24.09 24.64
N ALA A 114 6.14 23.61 25.86
CA ALA A 114 7.47 23.78 26.42
C ALA A 114 8.50 22.88 25.72
N MET A 115 8.16 21.65 25.33
CA MET A 115 9.06 20.78 24.54
C MET A 115 9.32 21.34 23.14
N GLU A 116 8.28 21.86 22.48
CA GLU A 116 8.37 22.50 21.15
C GLU A 116 9.41 23.64 21.13
N GLN A 117 9.61 24.35 22.24
CA GLN A 117 10.64 25.41 22.40
C GLN A 117 12.08 24.90 22.50
N PHE A 118 12.29 23.58 22.69
CA PHE A 118 13.61 22.94 22.76
C PHE A 118 13.88 22.00 21.59
N GLU A 119 12.86 21.63 20.80
CA GLU A 119 12.94 20.69 19.68
C GLU A 119 13.89 21.18 18.55
N ASP A 120 14.08 22.49 18.41
CA ASP A 120 15.05 23.11 17.48
C ASP A 120 16.52 22.80 17.84
N LYS A 121 16.82 22.46 19.10
CA LYS A 121 18.19 22.22 19.60
C LYS A 121 18.40 20.80 20.14
N TYR A 122 17.35 20.13 20.61
CA TYR A 122 17.42 18.83 21.28
C TYR A 122 16.43 17.84 20.66
N LYS A 123 16.88 16.62 20.35
CA LYS A 123 16.00 15.57 19.80
C LYS A 123 15.22 14.91 20.93
N LEU A 124 13.93 15.21 21.07
CA LEU A 124 13.08 14.74 22.17
C LEU A 124 12.04 13.70 21.69
N ASP A 125 12.15 12.47 22.18
CA ASP A 125 11.12 11.42 21.99
C ASP A 125 10.17 11.36 23.19
N LEU A 126 8.85 11.30 22.94
CA LEU A 126 7.80 11.30 23.98
C LEU A 126 6.92 10.04 23.91
N PHE A 127 7.21 9.01 24.72
CA PHE A 127 6.46 7.74 24.73
C PHE A 127 5.54 7.64 25.95
N SER A 128 4.33 7.11 25.79
CA SER A 128 3.53 6.66 26.94
C SER A 128 4.07 5.33 27.51
N GLU A 129 3.83 5.07 28.80
CA GLU A 129 4.01 3.74 29.40
C GLU A 129 3.25 2.68 28.59
N SER A 130 2.08 3.02 28.05
CA SER A 130 1.23 2.17 27.22
C SER A 130 1.88 1.75 25.88
N GLU A 131 2.55 2.68 25.17
CA GLU A 131 3.31 2.39 23.94
C GLU A 131 4.45 1.39 24.17
N LEU A 132 4.99 1.34 25.40
CA LEU A 132 6.19 0.58 25.75
C LEU A 132 5.91 -0.71 26.54
N LEU A 133 4.64 -1.08 26.75
CA LEU A 133 4.26 -2.36 27.38
C LEU A 133 4.66 -3.60 26.57
N VAL A 134 4.82 -3.42 25.26
CA VAL A 134 5.17 -4.45 24.28
C VAL A 134 6.23 -3.87 23.34
N ASN A 135 7.36 -4.55 23.19
CA ASN A 135 8.34 -4.18 22.16
C ASN A 135 7.76 -4.49 20.77
N ILE A 136 7.32 -3.45 20.06
CA ILE A 136 6.68 -3.56 18.74
C ILE A 136 7.58 -4.23 17.69
N THR A 137 8.91 -4.17 17.82
CA THR A 137 9.84 -4.82 16.87
C THR A 137 9.80 -6.34 16.92
N LYS A 138 9.25 -6.91 18.00
CA LYS A 138 9.11 -8.36 18.23
C LYS A 138 7.72 -8.90 17.87
N HIS A 139 6.81 -8.05 17.40
CA HIS A 139 5.44 -8.44 17.08
C HIS A 139 5.34 -9.13 15.71
N ARG A 140 4.64 -10.27 15.61
CA ARG A 140 4.56 -11.10 14.38
C ARG A 140 4.11 -10.34 13.13
N LEU A 141 3.25 -9.32 13.29
CA LEU A 141 2.74 -8.51 12.17
C LEU A 141 3.64 -7.30 11.80
N VAL A 142 4.75 -7.08 12.52
CA VAL A 142 5.71 -6.01 12.23
C VAL A 142 6.90 -6.62 11.48
N PRO A 143 7.15 -6.24 10.20
CA PRO A 143 8.31 -6.71 9.45
C PRO A 143 9.65 -6.37 10.11
N LYS A 144 10.72 -7.09 9.78
CA LYS A 144 12.06 -6.76 10.30
C LYS A 144 12.53 -5.44 9.66
N HIS A 145 12.84 -4.45 10.49
CA HIS A 145 13.39 -3.17 10.07
C HIS A 145 14.89 -3.14 10.40
N GLU A 146 15.70 -2.71 9.44
CA GLU A 146 17.16 -2.60 9.54
C GLU A 146 17.56 -1.21 9.06
N VAL A 147 18.13 -0.39 9.93
CA VAL A 147 18.58 0.97 9.57
C VAL A 147 19.89 0.84 8.80
N LEU A 148 19.95 1.41 7.60
CA LEU A 148 21.17 1.38 6.81
C LEU A 148 22.16 2.46 7.26
N SER A 149 23.46 2.14 7.20
CA SER A 149 24.52 3.13 7.33
C SER A 149 24.49 4.15 6.17
N GLN A 150 25.25 5.24 6.28
CA GLN A 150 25.39 6.17 5.15
C GLN A 150 26.04 5.47 3.95
N GLU A 151 27.08 4.66 4.17
CA GLU A 151 27.82 3.96 3.11
C GLU A 151 26.95 2.89 2.42
N GLU A 152 26.16 2.14 3.19
CA GLU A 152 25.17 1.19 2.66
C GLU A 152 24.08 1.92 1.87
N THR A 153 23.60 3.05 2.38
CA THR A 153 22.61 3.90 1.70
C THR A 153 23.17 4.45 0.38
N GLU A 154 24.38 4.98 0.38
CA GLU A 154 25.04 5.45 -0.83
C GLU A 154 25.29 4.31 -1.83
N THR A 155 25.71 3.14 -1.37
CA THR A 155 25.93 1.95 -2.22
C THR A 155 24.63 1.46 -2.84
N LEU A 156 23.54 1.41 -2.05
CA LEU A 156 22.19 1.10 -2.53
C LEU A 156 21.75 2.09 -3.63
N LEU A 157 21.90 3.39 -3.37
CA LEU A 157 21.52 4.45 -4.29
C LEU A 157 22.37 4.43 -5.56
N LYS A 158 23.68 4.15 -5.47
CA LYS A 158 24.57 3.97 -6.63
C LYS A 158 24.17 2.73 -7.45
N ARG A 159 23.95 1.58 -6.80
CA ARG A 159 23.57 0.30 -7.44
C ARG A 159 22.26 0.40 -8.24
N TYR A 160 21.25 1.08 -7.70
CA TYR A 160 19.95 1.25 -8.36
C TYR A 160 19.79 2.59 -9.11
N ARG A 161 20.84 3.43 -9.15
CA ARG A 161 20.89 4.77 -9.79
C ARG A 161 19.81 5.74 -9.29
N LEU A 162 19.64 5.82 -7.97
CA LEU A 162 18.61 6.59 -7.29
C LEU A 162 19.12 7.76 -6.43
N LYS A 163 18.20 8.66 -6.10
CA LYS A 163 18.33 9.70 -5.07
C LYS A 163 17.42 9.35 -3.90
N VAL A 164 17.81 9.68 -2.65
CA VAL A 164 17.01 9.41 -1.42
C VAL A 164 15.55 9.87 -1.57
N THR A 165 15.33 10.97 -2.27
CA THR A 165 14.00 11.58 -2.51
C THR A 165 13.03 10.71 -3.33
N GLN A 166 13.53 9.69 -4.05
CA GLN A 166 12.73 8.77 -4.87
C GLN A 166 12.26 7.53 -4.09
N LEU A 167 12.88 7.24 -2.95
CA LEU A 167 12.45 6.13 -2.08
C LEU A 167 11.08 6.45 -1.45
N PRO A 168 10.18 5.45 -1.28
CA PRO A 168 8.94 5.62 -0.52
C PRO A 168 9.23 6.15 0.89
N ARG A 169 8.41 7.08 1.38
CA ARG A 169 8.67 7.76 2.66
C ARG A 169 8.08 7.00 3.85
N ILE A 170 8.73 7.11 5.00
CA ILE A 170 8.18 6.79 6.32
C ILE A 170 8.14 8.07 7.17
N GLN A 171 7.08 8.26 7.95
CA GLN A 171 6.97 9.45 8.79
C GLN A 171 7.87 9.32 10.02
N HIS A 172 8.57 10.38 10.42
CA HIS A 172 9.29 10.40 11.70
C HIS A 172 8.39 10.16 12.94
N LYS A 173 7.07 10.36 12.82
CA LYS A 173 6.08 10.08 13.88
C LYS A 173 5.52 8.65 13.86
N ASP A 174 5.88 7.84 12.86
CA ASP A 174 5.50 6.43 12.79
C ASP A 174 6.07 5.66 14.00
N PRO A 175 5.30 4.81 14.70
CA PRO A 175 5.78 4.08 15.88
C PRO A 175 7.10 3.34 15.66
N ILE A 176 7.33 2.74 14.47
CA ILE A 176 8.58 2.02 14.21
C ILE A 176 9.74 2.99 13.95
N ALA A 177 9.51 4.10 13.23
CA ALA A 177 10.52 5.13 13.01
C ALA A 177 10.94 5.80 14.32
N ARG A 178 9.97 6.04 15.22
CA ARG A 178 10.19 6.52 16.58
C ARG A 178 10.95 5.50 17.41
N PHE A 179 10.60 4.21 17.38
CA PHE A 179 11.30 3.19 18.15
C PHE A 179 12.79 3.09 17.78
N TYR A 180 13.10 2.99 16.49
CA TYR A 180 14.48 3.01 15.97
C TYR A 180 15.17 4.39 16.07
N GLY A 181 14.47 5.44 16.55
CA GLY A 181 15.03 6.77 16.74
C GLY A 181 15.45 7.45 15.44
N LEU A 182 14.80 7.12 14.32
CA LEU A 182 15.22 7.54 12.97
C LEU A 182 15.29 9.06 12.84
N SER A 183 16.27 9.52 12.08
CA SER A 183 16.48 10.92 11.71
C SER A 183 16.07 11.16 10.25
N ARG A 184 15.65 12.39 9.95
CA ARG A 184 15.27 12.83 8.60
C ARG A 184 16.34 12.44 7.58
N GLY A 185 15.92 11.82 6.47
CA GLY A 185 16.79 11.39 5.37
C GLY A 185 17.39 9.99 5.53
N GLN A 186 17.42 9.40 6.74
CA GLN A 186 17.90 8.02 6.90
C GLN A 186 17.01 7.02 6.18
N VAL A 187 17.63 5.96 5.66
CA VAL A 187 16.97 4.88 4.93
C VAL A 187 16.87 3.63 5.81
N VAL A 188 15.68 3.05 5.87
CA VAL A 188 15.40 1.78 6.54
C VAL A 188 15.08 0.72 5.49
N LYS A 189 15.79 -0.41 5.58
CA LYS A 189 15.54 -1.66 4.86
C LYS A 189 14.47 -2.44 5.65
N ILE A 190 13.41 -2.83 4.97
CA ILE A 190 12.27 -3.52 5.55
C ILE A 190 12.15 -4.90 4.89
N THR A 191 12.35 -5.95 5.67
CA THR A 191 12.24 -7.34 5.21
C THR A 191 10.95 -7.94 5.75
N ARG A 192 10.01 -8.27 4.86
CA ARG A 192 8.77 -8.99 5.18
C ARG A 192 8.84 -10.42 4.65
N ALA A 193 8.28 -11.37 5.40
CA ALA A 193 7.98 -12.69 4.84
C ALA A 193 6.98 -12.53 3.69
N SER A 194 7.07 -13.38 2.67
CA SER A 194 6.23 -13.34 1.48
C SER A 194 6.00 -14.75 0.98
N GLU A 195 4.76 -15.23 0.95
CA GLU A 195 4.44 -16.63 0.64
C GLU A 195 4.86 -17.02 -0.79
N THR A 196 4.83 -16.07 -1.73
CA THR A 196 5.27 -16.23 -3.14
C THR A 196 6.76 -15.95 -3.40
N ALA A 197 7.49 -15.34 -2.46
CA ALA A 197 8.89 -14.90 -2.67
C ALA A 197 9.87 -15.32 -1.56
N GLY A 198 9.39 -16.01 -0.52
CA GLY A 198 10.12 -16.27 0.73
C GLY A 198 10.31 -15.00 1.56
N ARG A 199 11.14 -14.07 1.04
CA ARG A 199 11.45 -12.77 1.65
C ARG A 199 11.28 -11.66 0.60
N TYR A 200 10.47 -10.65 0.91
CA TYR A 200 10.35 -9.43 0.11
C TYR A 200 11.04 -8.28 0.84
N LEU A 201 11.91 -7.56 0.12
CA LEU A 201 12.64 -6.42 0.65
C LEU A 201 12.08 -5.10 0.08
N THR A 202 12.03 -4.06 0.89
CA THR A 202 11.75 -2.69 0.44
C THR A 202 12.55 -1.68 1.25
N TYR A 203 12.89 -0.54 0.65
CA TYR A 203 13.66 0.52 1.29
C TYR A 203 12.78 1.76 1.43
N ARG A 204 12.80 2.40 2.60
CA ARG A 204 12.04 3.64 2.87
C ARG A 204 12.91 4.73 3.47
N ALA A 205 12.66 5.99 3.11
CA ALA A 205 13.39 7.15 3.64
C ALA A 205 12.55 7.95 4.64
N THR A 206 13.14 8.38 5.76
CA THR A 206 12.42 9.08 6.84
C THR A 206 12.20 10.57 6.53
N SER A 207 10.98 11.10 6.68
CA SER A 207 10.68 12.52 6.39
C SER A 207 10.07 13.30 7.57
N SER A 208 10.47 14.57 7.67
CA SER A 208 9.89 15.57 8.59
C SER A 208 8.55 16.12 8.05
N MET A 209 7.76 16.72 8.94
CA MET A 209 6.58 17.51 8.58
C MET A 209 6.94 18.93 8.11
N THR A 210 8.12 19.43 8.47
CA THR A 210 8.56 20.81 8.15
C THR A 210 8.87 21.07 6.67
N ASP A 211 8.95 20.02 5.83
CA ASP A 211 9.11 20.16 4.37
C ASP A 211 7.82 20.61 3.64
N PHE A 212 6.72 20.85 4.35
CA PHE A 212 5.43 21.24 3.79
C PHE A 212 5.15 22.76 3.78
N ASN A 213 5.99 23.59 4.38
CA ASN A 213 5.72 25.02 4.55
C ASN A 213 6.77 25.91 3.88
N PHE A 214 6.35 26.65 2.85
CA PHE A 214 6.98 27.93 2.50
C PHE A 214 5.90 29.02 2.50
N THR A 215 6.16 30.10 3.26
CA THR A 215 5.37 31.35 3.36
C THR A 215 3.86 31.20 3.61
N ASN A 216 3.42 31.48 4.85
CA ASN A 216 2.00 31.59 5.22
C ASN A 216 1.81 32.77 6.19
N SER A 217 0.78 33.59 6.02
CA SER A 217 0.38 34.69 6.92
C SER A 217 -0.94 35.34 6.46
N PRO A 218 -1.82 35.79 7.38
CA PRO A 218 -2.24 35.10 8.60
C PRO A 218 -3.78 34.99 8.70
N GLN A 219 -4.29 34.33 9.74
CA GLN A 219 -5.73 34.08 9.93
C GLN A 219 -6.49 35.27 10.54
N SER A 220 -7.77 35.39 10.18
CA SER A 220 -8.78 36.15 10.94
C SER A 220 -9.49 35.23 11.94
N THR A 221 -9.64 35.68 13.18
CA THR A 221 -10.37 34.98 14.25
C THR A 221 -11.85 35.33 14.25
N MET A 222 -12.72 34.37 14.63
CA MET A 222 -14.01 34.71 15.26
C MET A 222 -14.47 33.61 16.22
N THR A 223 -15.45 33.95 17.06
CA THR A 223 -15.74 33.31 18.35
C THR A 223 -17.25 33.17 18.58
N MET A 224 -17.63 32.56 19.72
CA MET A 224 -19.00 32.51 20.29
C MET A 224 -19.95 31.46 19.66
N SER A 225 -20.91 30.89 20.40
CA SER A 225 -21.03 30.70 21.86
C SER A 225 -22.04 29.58 22.15
N ALA A 226 -22.07 29.07 23.38
CA ALA A 226 -23.07 28.10 23.81
C ALA A 226 -24.43 28.78 24.09
N ASN A 227 -25.51 27.99 24.03
CA ASN A 227 -26.64 28.17 24.94
C ASN A 227 -27.40 26.85 25.16
N SER A 228 -27.87 26.66 26.38
CA SER A 228 -28.63 25.48 26.82
C SER A 228 -30.11 25.78 26.95
N HIS A 229 -30.99 24.77 26.80
CA HIS A 229 -32.12 24.52 27.71
C HIS A 229 -32.69 23.11 27.52
N LEU A 230 -33.23 22.53 28.59
CA LEU A 230 -34.07 21.32 28.62
C LEU A 230 -35.43 21.69 29.26
N PRO A 231 -36.49 20.91 29.00
CA PRO A 231 -36.99 20.07 30.08
C PRO A 231 -37.20 18.59 29.67
N ASN A 232 -37.67 17.78 30.61
CA ASN A 232 -37.60 16.31 30.64
C ASN A 232 -39.00 15.69 30.80
N THR A 233 -39.31 14.55 30.15
CA THR A 233 -40.05 13.41 30.73
C THR A 233 -40.19 12.20 29.76
N ALA A 234 -40.55 11.03 30.33
CA ALA A 234 -41.01 9.78 29.69
C ALA A 234 -39.97 8.85 29.02
N GLN A 235 -39.42 7.95 29.84
CA GLN A 235 -39.21 6.52 29.52
C GLN A 235 -40.50 5.73 29.87
N PRO A 236 -40.66 4.41 29.58
CA PRO A 236 -39.67 3.39 29.18
C PRO A 236 -39.92 2.84 27.74
N GLU A 237 -39.44 1.69 27.25
CA GLU A 237 -38.75 0.52 27.84
C GLU A 237 -37.87 -0.21 26.78
N GLY A 238 -37.48 -1.49 27.02
CA GLY A 238 -37.05 -2.41 25.96
C GLY A 238 -35.54 -2.65 25.80
N LEU A 239 -34.79 -2.91 26.88
CA LEU A 239 -33.37 -3.27 26.81
C LEU A 239 -33.15 -4.80 26.78
N ILE A 240 -32.44 -5.28 25.74
CA ILE A 240 -31.97 -6.68 25.64
C ILE A 240 -30.79 -6.90 26.60
N PRO A 241 -30.71 -8.04 27.33
CA PRO A 241 -29.64 -8.29 28.30
C PRO A 241 -28.22 -8.28 27.71
N SER A 242 -27.25 -7.78 28.49
CA SER A 242 -25.89 -7.49 28.01
C SER A 242 -25.10 -8.70 27.50
N ASP A 243 -25.48 -9.91 27.93
CA ASP A 243 -24.69 -11.13 27.78
C ASP A 243 -25.03 -11.89 26.49
N GLU A 244 -26.26 -11.78 26.00
CA GLU A 244 -26.64 -12.30 24.67
C GLU A 244 -25.91 -11.53 23.55
N LEU A 245 -25.71 -10.22 23.74
CA LEU A 245 -24.92 -9.39 22.83
C LEU A 245 -23.43 -9.80 22.81
N LYS A 246 -22.89 -10.28 23.94
CA LYS A 246 -21.50 -10.78 24.02
C LYS A 246 -21.37 -12.14 23.33
N GLN A 247 -22.32 -13.05 23.55
CA GLN A 247 -22.37 -14.36 22.91
C GLN A 247 -22.26 -14.21 21.38
N ARG A 248 -23.15 -13.39 20.79
CA ARG A 248 -23.25 -13.17 19.34
C ARG A 248 -22.04 -12.40 18.77
N LEU A 249 -21.33 -11.64 19.59
CA LEU A 249 -20.07 -10.98 19.23
C LEU A 249 -18.87 -11.96 19.25
N GLU A 250 -18.93 -13.03 20.04
CA GLU A 250 -17.93 -14.09 20.06
C GLU A 250 -18.12 -15.05 18.86
N ASP A 251 -19.37 -15.45 18.58
CA ASP A 251 -19.73 -16.29 17.42
C ASP A 251 -19.24 -15.66 16.09
N ALA A 252 -19.39 -14.33 15.95
CA ALA A 252 -18.94 -13.59 14.77
C ALA A 252 -17.41 -13.59 14.59
N LYS A 253 -16.63 -13.69 15.67
CA LYS A 253 -15.15 -13.80 15.60
C LYS A 253 -14.72 -15.21 15.18
N GLU A 254 -15.42 -16.25 15.63
CA GLU A 254 -15.12 -17.63 15.24
C GLU A 254 -15.39 -17.85 13.74
N TYR A 255 -16.47 -17.27 13.21
CA TYR A 255 -16.77 -17.30 11.78
C TYR A 255 -15.68 -16.62 10.93
N ALA A 256 -15.19 -15.45 11.37
CA ALA A 256 -14.10 -14.73 10.70
C ALA A 256 -12.76 -15.52 10.67
N LEU A 257 -12.50 -16.35 11.68
CA LEU A 257 -11.33 -17.25 11.72
C LEU A 257 -11.44 -18.41 10.72
N LYS A 258 -12.65 -18.94 10.48
CA LYS A 258 -12.88 -20.06 9.55
C LYS A 258 -12.69 -19.69 8.07
N ILE A 259 -12.80 -18.41 7.71
CA ILE A 259 -12.71 -17.94 6.32
C ILE A 259 -11.26 -17.69 5.85
N GLN A 260 -10.30 -17.50 6.78
CA GLN A 260 -8.91 -17.15 6.44
C GLN A 260 -8.20 -18.12 5.46
N PRO A 261 -8.34 -19.46 5.54
CA PRO A 261 -7.69 -20.38 4.61
C PRO A 261 -8.18 -20.23 3.15
N ILE A 262 -9.46 -19.89 2.98
CA ILE A 262 -10.09 -19.73 1.67
C ILE A 262 -9.50 -18.51 0.94
N LEU A 263 -9.17 -17.44 1.69
CA LEU A 263 -8.59 -16.21 1.14
C LEU A 263 -7.14 -16.38 0.64
N GLN A 264 -6.40 -17.38 1.12
CA GLN A 264 -5.06 -17.70 0.59
C GLN A 264 -5.12 -18.42 -0.77
N ALA A 265 -6.14 -19.25 -1.01
CA ALA A 265 -6.26 -20.04 -2.23
C ALA A 265 -6.48 -19.20 -3.52
N TYR A 266 -6.98 -17.98 -3.41
CA TYR A 266 -7.33 -17.13 -4.56
C TYR A 266 -6.20 -16.22 -5.09
N GLN A 267 -5.02 -16.18 -4.45
CA GLN A 267 -3.95 -15.23 -4.81
C GLN A 267 -3.00 -15.70 -5.92
N SER A 268 -3.21 -16.90 -6.49
CA SER A 268 -2.20 -17.60 -7.31
C SER A 268 -2.48 -17.68 -8.82
N LYS A 269 -3.47 -16.94 -9.35
CA LYS A 269 -3.72 -16.87 -10.81
C LYS A 269 -3.98 -15.43 -11.26
N GLY A 270 -3.13 -14.94 -12.16
CA GLY A 270 -3.30 -13.69 -12.88
C GLY A 270 -3.00 -13.91 -14.35
N GLU A 271 -4.04 -13.93 -15.18
CA GLU A 271 -3.96 -14.06 -16.64
C GLU A 271 -4.63 -12.84 -17.32
N PRO A 272 -4.33 -12.55 -18.60
CA PRO A 272 -4.91 -11.41 -19.32
C PRO A 272 -6.41 -11.60 -19.59
N ILE A 273 -7.15 -10.48 -19.59
CA ILE A 273 -8.60 -10.45 -19.86
C ILE A 273 -8.85 -10.56 -21.38
N PRO A 274 -9.67 -11.50 -21.86
CA PRO A 274 -10.15 -11.51 -23.25
C PRO A 274 -11.27 -10.48 -23.47
N ASP A 275 -11.43 -10.00 -24.70
CA ASP A 275 -12.46 -9.00 -25.05
C ASP A 275 -13.88 -9.52 -24.78
N ILE A 276 -14.63 -8.76 -23.97
CA ILE A 276 -15.99 -9.10 -23.55
C ILE A 276 -16.99 -8.74 -24.67
N PRO A 277 -17.84 -9.67 -25.13
CA PRO A 277 -18.82 -9.37 -26.17
C PRO A 277 -19.87 -8.34 -25.68
N PRO A 278 -20.40 -7.46 -26.56
CA PRO A 278 -21.26 -6.35 -26.15
C PRO A 278 -22.52 -6.73 -25.35
N GLU A 279 -23.01 -7.95 -25.53
CA GLU A 279 -24.22 -8.48 -24.88
C GLU A 279 -24.01 -8.83 -23.40
N ALA A 280 -22.75 -9.05 -22.98
CA ALA A 280 -22.40 -9.32 -21.57
C ALA A 280 -22.27 -8.04 -20.71
N VAL A 281 -22.50 -6.86 -21.30
CA VAL A 281 -22.58 -5.60 -20.55
C VAL A 281 -23.90 -5.56 -19.79
N VAL A 282 -23.89 -6.04 -18.53
CA VAL A 282 -25.03 -5.92 -17.61
C VAL A 282 -25.50 -4.47 -17.59
N GLY A 283 -26.74 -4.26 -18.04
CA GLY A 283 -27.36 -2.95 -18.11
C GLY A 283 -27.40 -2.28 -16.74
N HIS A 284 -27.30 -0.95 -16.74
CA HIS A 284 -27.51 -0.08 -15.58
C HIS A 284 -28.73 -0.58 -14.77
N PRO A 285 -28.70 -0.71 -13.43
CA PRO A 285 -29.78 -1.32 -12.64
C PRO A 285 -31.19 -0.75 -12.90
N LEU A 286 -31.24 0.52 -13.33
CA LEU A 286 -32.46 1.26 -13.65
C LEU A 286 -32.80 1.32 -15.16
N ALA A 287 -32.05 0.63 -16.03
CA ALA A 287 -32.30 0.61 -17.49
C ALA A 287 -33.65 -0.04 -17.86
N SER A 288 -34.18 -0.89 -16.98
CA SER A 288 -35.49 -1.53 -17.08
C SER A 288 -36.67 -0.59 -16.79
N THR A 289 -36.43 0.60 -16.23
CA THR A 289 -37.49 1.50 -15.74
C THR A 289 -38.12 2.41 -16.80
N GLY A 290 -37.71 2.29 -18.06
CA GLY A 290 -38.21 3.13 -19.17
C GLY A 290 -37.74 4.60 -19.13
N VAL A 291 -36.91 4.97 -18.15
CA VAL A 291 -36.39 6.32 -17.93
C VAL A 291 -35.41 6.73 -19.04
N GLU A 292 -35.48 8.00 -19.47
CA GLU A 292 -34.50 8.61 -20.38
C GLU A 292 -33.07 8.46 -19.83
N LYS A 293 -32.21 7.73 -20.55
CA LYS A 293 -30.79 7.52 -20.17
C LYS A 293 -30.05 8.83 -19.89
N ALA A 294 -30.40 9.91 -20.61
CA ALA A 294 -29.85 11.26 -20.41
C ALA A 294 -30.18 11.87 -19.04
N VAL A 295 -31.32 11.53 -18.42
CA VAL A 295 -31.65 11.98 -17.06
C VAL A 295 -30.76 11.26 -16.04
N LEU A 296 -30.70 9.93 -16.10
CA LEU A 296 -29.87 9.13 -15.18
C LEU A 296 -28.39 9.51 -15.28
N TYR A 297 -27.88 9.74 -16.48
CA TYR A 297 -26.52 10.24 -16.72
C TYR A 297 -26.28 11.59 -16.01
N ASN A 298 -27.15 12.59 -16.25
CA ASN A 298 -27.00 13.92 -15.64
C ASN A 298 -27.14 13.93 -14.09
N LEU A 299 -27.85 12.95 -13.52
CA LEU A 299 -27.96 12.76 -12.07
C LEU A 299 -26.79 11.95 -11.49
N SER A 300 -26.15 11.07 -12.26
CA SER A 300 -24.99 10.27 -11.82
C SER A 300 -23.65 10.95 -12.06
N HIS A 301 -23.64 12.00 -12.88
CA HIS A 301 -22.46 12.81 -13.21
C HIS A 301 -22.19 13.88 -12.14
N VAL A 302 -20.94 13.99 -11.68
CA VAL A 302 -20.47 14.90 -10.63
C VAL A 302 -19.28 15.72 -11.14
N TYR A 303 -19.30 17.03 -10.87
CA TYR A 303 -18.17 17.92 -11.08
C TYR A 303 -17.31 18.00 -9.82
N VAL A 304 -15.99 17.93 -9.96
CA VAL A 304 -15.04 18.10 -8.86
C VAL A 304 -14.06 19.21 -9.24
N GLY A 305 -14.26 20.40 -8.69
CA GLY A 305 -13.38 21.56 -8.87
C GLY A 305 -12.43 21.80 -7.70
N SER A 306 -11.53 22.77 -7.88
CA SER A 306 -10.53 23.18 -6.87
C SER A 306 -9.55 22.06 -6.46
N ILE A 307 -9.34 21.07 -7.33
CA ILE A 307 -8.40 19.97 -7.13
C ILE A 307 -6.96 20.55 -7.08
N SER A 308 -6.18 20.12 -6.08
CA SER A 308 -4.76 20.47 -5.99
C SER A 308 -3.93 19.82 -7.07
N PHE A 309 -2.96 20.54 -7.64
CA PHE A 309 -2.23 20.17 -8.87
C PHE A 309 -1.35 18.92 -8.73
N ASP A 310 -1.18 18.41 -7.51
CA ASP A 310 -0.44 17.20 -7.17
C ASP A 310 -1.35 15.94 -7.09
N LEU A 311 -2.66 16.07 -7.36
CA LEU A 311 -3.65 14.99 -7.25
C LEU A 311 -3.96 14.37 -8.62
N THR A 312 -3.61 13.09 -8.78
CA THR A 312 -3.82 12.35 -10.04
C THR A 312 -5.26 11.82 -10.18
N LYS A 313 -5.63 11.39 -11.40
CA LYS A 313 -6.87 10.60 -11.67
C LYS A 313 -6.99 9.39 -10.72
N ALA A 314 -5.87 8.77 -10.32
CA ALA A 314 -5.86 7.67 -9.36
C ALA A 314 -6.20 8.12 -7.92
N HIS A 315 -5.63 9.24 -7.45
CA HIS A 315 -5.94 9.78 -6.11
C HIS A 315 -7.42 10.18 -5.99
N ILE A 316 -7.99 10.80 -7.02
CA ILE A 316 -9.41 11.16 -7.03
C ILE A 316 -10.29 9.91 -7.13
N ARG A 317 -9.97 8.93 -7.99
CA ARG A 317 -10.73 7.67 -8.07
C ARG A 317 -10.74 6.94 -6.71
N ALA A 318 -9.63 6.90 -5.99
CA ALA A 318 -9.56 6.26 -4.67
C ALA A 318 -10.49 6.92 -3.64
N VAL A 319 -10.47 8.25 -3.52
CA VAL A 319 -11.30 8.99 -2.55
C VAL A 319 -12.79 8.94 -2.89
N PHE A 320 -13.14 8.95 -4.18
CA PHE A 320 -14.55 8.97 -4.60
C PHE A 320 -15.18 7.57 -4.71
N ALA A 321 -14.37 6.49 -4.81
CA ALA A 321 -14.88 5.12 -4.87
C ALA A 321 -15.64 4.68 -3.60
N GLU A 322 -15.38 5.28 -2.43
CA GLU A 322 -16.13 5.01 -1.19
C GLU A 322 -17.64 5.28 -1.32
N TYR A 323 -18.05 6.12 -2.27
CA TYR A 323 -19.45 6.55 -2.40
C TYR A 323 -20.23 5.77 -3.46
N GLY A 324 -19.56 4.99 -4.31
CA GLY A 324 -20.16 4.12 -5.32
C GLY A 324 -19.23 3.81 -6.50
N PHE A 325 -19.65 2.90 -7.37
CA PHE A 325 -18.86 2.48 -8.52
C PHE A 325 -18.75 3.59 -9.58
N ILE A 326 -17.52 3.92 -9.97
CA ILE A 326 -17.20 4.99 -10.94
C ILE A 326 -16.99 4.38 -12.33
N ARG A 327 -17.92 4.66 -13.26
CA ARG A 327 -17.87 4.26 -14.67
C ARG A 327 -16.68 4.92 -15.36
N ASP A 328 -16.65 6.24 -15.45
CA ASP A 328 -15.44 7.00 -15.84
C ASP A 328 -15.13 8.17 -14.90
N LEU A 329 -13.86 8.60 -14.93
CA LEU A 329 -13.35 9.80 -14.31
C LEU A 329 -12.57 10.59 -15.38
N SER A 330 -13.16 11.64 -15.94
CA SER A 330 -12.52 12.48 -16.95
C SER A 330 -11.78 13.64 -16.28
N MET A 331 -10.44 13.63 -16.32
CA MET A 331 -9.58 14.65 -15.74
C MET A 331 -8.80 15.36 -16.85
N ASN A 332 -9.21 16.59 -17.17
CA ASN A 332 -8.64 17.33 -18.30
C ASN A 332 -7.24 17.87 -17.97
N LEU A 333 -6.24 17.42 -18.71
CA LEU A 333 -4.87 17.96 -18.68
C LEU A 333 -4.74 19.23 -19.53
N ASP A 334 -3.86 20.13 -19.12
CA ASP A 334 -3.30 21.17 -19.98
C ASP A 334 -2.19 20.57 -20.84
N THR A 335 -2.33 20.72 -22.16
CA THR A 335 -1.39 20.24 -23.17
C THR A 335 -0.02 20.92 -23.10
N THR A 336 0.08 22.09 -22.48
CA THR A 336 1.31 22.88 -22.40
C THR A 336 2.17 22.51 -21.19
N THR A 337 1.56 22.23 -20.05
CA THR A 337 2.27 21.96 -18.78
C THR A 337 2.10 20.53 -18.24
N GLY A 338 1.28 19.69 -18.89
CA GLY A 338 1.00 18.32 -18.46
C GLY A 338 0.17 18.19 -17.17
N ARG A 339 -0.17 19.30 -16.52
CA ARG A 339 -0.93 19.32 -15.25
C ARG A 339 -2.43 19.37 -15.50
N HIS A 340 -3.23 18.78 -14.62
CA HIS A 340 -4.69 18.85 -14.73
C HIS A 340 -5.20 20.28 -14.47
N LYS A 341 -6.30 20.67 -15.12
CA LYS A 341 -6.86 22.03 -15.11
C LYS A 341 -7.55 22.43 -13.78
N GLY A 342 -7.16 21.82 -12.65
CA GLY A 342 -7.75 22.04 -11.33
C GLY A 342 -9.17 21.49 -11.15
N PHE A 343 -9.68 20.73 -12.12
CA PHE A 343 -10.99 20.05 -12.03
C PHE A 343 -11.00 18.71 -12.77
N CYS A 344 -11.98 17.86 -12.43
CA CYS A 344 -12.35 16.67 -13.18
C CYS A 344 -13.88 16.44 -13.12
N PHE A 345 -14.35 15.47 -13.87
CA PHE A 345 -15.72 14.95 -13.85
C PHE A 345 -15.71 13.46 -13.48
N ILE A 346 -16.79 13.00 -12.83
CA ILE A 346 -16.96 11.63 -12.36
C ILE A 346 -18.36 11.15 -12.80
N GLU A 347 -18.42 10.06 -13.57
CA GLU A 347 -19.67 9.35 -13.88
C GLU A 347 -19.80 8.16 -12.92
N TYR A 348 -20.76 8.22 -11.99
CA TYR A 348 -21.15 7.05 -11.20
C TYR A 348 -22.10 6.14 -11.96
N GLU A 349 -22.23 4.88 -11.50
CA GLU A 349 -23.25 3.96 -12.02
C GLU A 349 -24.65 4.17 -11.43
N VAL A 350 -24.79 4.93 -10.35
CA VAL A 350 -26.09 5.28 -9.76
C VAL A 350 -26.12 6.73 -9.26
N PRO A 351 -27.27 7.42 -9.35
CA PRO A 351 -27.39 8.83 -8.95
C PRO A 351 -27.31 9.03 -7.42
N GLU A 352 -27.61 8.01 -6.63
CA GLU A 352 -27.44 7.97 -5.18
C GLU A 352 -25.98 8.25 -4.78
N ALA A 353 -25.02 7.55 -5.43
CA ALA A 353 -23.59 7.75 -5.24
C ALA A 353 -23.17 9.20 -5.53
N GLY A 354 -23.70 9.77 -6.62
CA GLY A 354 -23.44 11.16 -7.01
C GLY A 354 -23.92 12.17 -5.99
N ASN A 355 -25.12 11.99 -5.41
CA ASN A 355 -25.63 12.90 -4.37
C ASN A 355 -24.87 12.76 -3.06
N LEU A 356 -24.60 11.53 -2.62
CA LEU A 356 -23.81 11.24 -1.44
C LEU A 356 -22.40 11.85 -1.51
N ALA A 357 -21.72 11.71 -2.65
CA ALA A 357 -20.39 12.29 -2.86
C ALA A 357 -20.42 13.83 -2.87
N VAL A 358 -21.43 14.45 -3.49
CA VAL A 358 -21.60 15.91 -3.47
C VAL A 358 -21.81 16.42 -2.06
N GLU A 359 -22.68 15.77 -1.26
CA GLU A 359 -22.98 16.21 0.10
C GLU A 359 -21.80 16.00 1.07
N THR A 360 -21.07 14.89 0.94
CA THR A 360 -20.00 14.52 1.88
C THR A 360 -18.66 15.19 1.57
N LEU A 361 -18.34 15.43 0.29
CA LEU A 361 -17.03 15.94 -0.14
C LEU A 361 -17.02 17.43 -0.53
N HIS A 362 -18.16 18.12 -0.58
CA HIS A 362 -18.16 19.57 -0.81
C HIS A 362 -17.46 20.30 0.35
N GLY A 363 -16.41 21.06 0.05
CA GLY A 363 -15.58 21.74 1.05
C GLY A 363 -14.52 20.84 1.71
N ALA A 364 -14.53 19.53 1.49
CA ALA A 364 -13.54 18.62 2.06
C ALA A 364 -12.12 18.97 1.58
N ILE A 365 -11.13 18.94 2.49
CA ILE A 365 -9.76 19.35 2.20
C ILE A 365 -8.98 18.15 1.65
N LEU A 366 -8.61 18.20 0.36
CA LEU A 366 -7.79 17.18 -0.30
C LEU A 366 -6.58 17.84 -0.98
N GLY A 367 -5.37 17.32 -0.71
CA GLY A 367 -4.13 17.89 -1.25
C GLY A 367 -3.89 19.35 -0.83
N GLY A 368 -4.34 19.75 0.36
CA GLY A 368 -4.21 21.12 0.88
C GLY A 368 -5.25 22.12 0.38
N ARG A 369 -6.25 21.71 -0.42
CA ARG A 369 -7.31 22.58 -0.94
C ARG A 369 -8.69 22.03 -0.65
N ALA A 370 -9.63 22.91 -0.31
CA ALA A 370 -11.04 22.56 -0.23
C ALA A 370 -11.57 22.24 -1.64
N LEU A 371 -12.17 21.05 -1.80
CA LEU A 371 -12.78 20.60 -3.04
C LEU A 371 -14.11 21.32 -3.29
N ARG A 372 -14.36 21.72 -4.54
CA ARG A 372 -15.67 22.18 -5.01
C ARG A 372 -16.37 21.03 -5.71
N VAL A 373 -16.84 20.07 -4.93
CA VAL A 373 -17.70 18.99 -5.43
C VAL A 373 -19.10 19.54 -5.67
N GLY A 374 -19.69 19.25 -6.80
CA GLY A 374 -20.99 19.80 -7.19
C GLY A 374 -21.55 19.08 -8.39
N ARG A 375 -22.66 19.59 -8.93
CA ARG A 375 -23.30 18.97 -10.10
C ARG A 375 -23.00 19.78 -11.37
N PRO A 376 -22.80 19.13 -12.54
CA PRO A 376 -22.44 19.83 -13.77
C PRO A 376 -23.49 20.89 -14.19
N SER A 377 -23.10 21.87 -15.00
CA SER A 377 -23.97 22.98 -15.44
C SER A 377 -25.24 22.55 -16.22
N GLN A 378 -25.34 21.28 -16.61
CA GLN A 378 -26.50 20.68 -17.28
C GLN A 378 -27.46 19.97 -16.29
N TYR A 379 -27.14 19.95 -14.99
CA TYR A 379 -28.00 19.39 -13.95
C TYR A 379 -29.25 20.26 -13.73
N ASN A 380 -30.42 19.66 -13.89
CA ASN A 380 -31.70 20.26 -13.54
C ASN A 380 -32.38 19.40 -12.45
N PRO A 381 -32.60 19.90 -11.22
CA PRO A 381 -33.22 19.12 -10.15
C PRO A 381 -34.67 18.73 -10.47
N ALA A 382 -35.38 19.44 -11.34
CA ALA A 382 -36.73 19.05 -11.78
C ALA A 382 -36.76 17.72 -12.55
N ASN A 383 -35.62 17.26 -13.08
CA ASN A 383 -35.53 15.93 -13.71
C ASN A 383 -35.56 14.78 -12.67
N LEU A 384 -35.24 15.04 -11.39
CA LEU A 384 -35.42 14.03 -10.33
C LEU A 384 -36.90 13.71 -10.10
N ALA A 385 -37.78 14.72 -10.20
CA ALA A 385 -39.23 14.55 -10.08
C ALA A 385 -39.88 13.84 -11.30
N LYS A 386 -39.11 13.56 -12.35
CA LYS A 386 -39.53 12.70 -13.49
C LYS A 386 -39.22 11.22 -13.27
N LEU A 387 -38.45 10.88 -12.22
CA LEU A 387 -38.11 9.50 -11.90
C LEU A 387 -39.17 8.86 -11.01
N PRO A 388 -39.39 7.53 -11.09
CA PRO A 388 -40.17 6.83 -10.08
C PRO A 388 -39.51 7.03 -8.71
N PRO A 389 -40.25 7.43 -7.65
CA PRO A 389 -39.69 7.56 -6.31
C PRO A 389 -39.31 6.18 -5.76
N ALA A 390 -38.22 6.11 -4.98
CA ALA A 390 -37.87 4.90 -4.25
C ALA A 390 -38.90 4.58 -3.14
N PRO A 391 -39.16 3.30 -2.83
CA PRO A 391 -39.87 2.91 -1.62
C PRO A 391 -39.16 3.48 -0.39
N GLU A 392 -39.88 4.03 0.59
CA GLU A 392 -39.25 4.70 1.74
C GLU A 392 -38.39 3.77 2.61
N GLY A 393 -38.70 2.47 2.60
CA GLY A 393 -37.92 1.42 3.26
C GLY A 393 -36.62 1.05 2.54
N ARG A 394 -36.35 1.60 1.34
CA ARG A 394 -35.19 1.28 0.52
C ARG A 394 -33.99 2.19 0.83
N LEU A 395 -32.90 1.59 1.23
CA LEU A 395 -31.59 2.19 1.42
C LEU A 395 -30.65 1.82 0.26
N TYR A 396 -29.80 2.77 -0.09
CA TYR A 396 -28.59 2.57 -0.88
C TYR A 396 -27.41 2.34 0.08
N ILE A 397 -26.56 1.35 -0.23
CA ILE A 397 -25.37 1.00 0.54
C ILE A 397 -24.16 1.01 -0.39
N ALA A 398 -23.08 1.68 0.03
CA ALA A 398 -21.79 1.71 -0.66
C ALA A 398 -20.61 1.46 0.31
N ASN A 399 -19.41 1.36 -0.25
CA ASN A 399 -18.17 0.99 0.45
C ASN A 399 -18.19 -0.43 1.05
N VAL A 400 -18.97 -1.33 0.45
CA VAL A 400 -19.05 -2.73 0.88
C VAL A 400 -17.77 -3.47 0.46
N ASN A 401 -17.07 -4.09 1.41
CA ASN A 401 -15.88 -4.90 1.14
C ASN A 401 -16.19 -6.05 0.17
N GLU A 402 -15.32 -6.28 -0.82
CA GLU A 402 -15.48 -7.24 -1.94
C GLU A 402 -15.64 -8.73 -1.55
N HIS A 403 -15.52 -9.08 -0.27
CA HIS A 403 -15.77 -10.43 0.27
C HIS A 403 -17.12 -10.56 0.99
N VAL A 404 -17.98 -9.54 0.98
CA VAL A 404 -19.25 -9.52 1.71
C VAL A 404 -20.41 -9.85 0.77
N ASN A 405 -20.83 -11.11 0.76
CA ASN A 405 -22.00 -11.57 -0.01
C ASN A 405 -23.33 -11.00 0.52
N GLU A 406 -24.37 -11.08 -0.31
CA GLU A 406 -25.73 -10.58 -0.03
C GLU A 406 -26.33 -11.21 1.25
N GLU A 407 -26.08 -12.50 1.51
CA GLU A 407 -26.53 -13.21 2.71
C GLU A 407 -25.90 -12.67 4.00
N ASN A 408 -24.59 -12.39 3.97
CA ASN A 408 -23.87 -11.79 5.10
C ASN A 408 -24.42 -10.41 5.41
N LEU A 409 -24.69 -9.62 4.36
CA LEU A 409 -25.25 -8.27 4.50
C LEU A 409 -26.71 -8.33 5.01
N ALA A 410 -27.54 -9.21 4.45
CA ALA A 410 -28.92 -9.42 4.88
C ALA A 410 -28.98 -9.81 6.37
N SER A 411 -28.13 -10.74 6.81
CA SER A 411 -28.04 -11.18 8.21
C SER A 411 -27.73 -10.04 9.19
N ILE A 412 -26.90 -9.08 8.77
CA ILE A 412 -26.58 -7.88 9.57
C ILE A 412 -27.77 -6.91 9.62
N PHE A 413 -28.40 -6.63 8.47
CA PHE A 413 -29.51 -5.67 8.41
C PHE A 413 -30.82 -6.20 8.99
N GLN A 414 -31.04 -7.52 8.97
CA GLN A 414 -32.21 -8.17 9.59
C GLN A 414 -32.31 -7.94 11.11
N ALA A 415 -31.18 -7.63 11.78
CA ALA A 415 -31.17 -7.29 13.20
C ALA A 415 -31.94 -5.99 13.54
N PHE A 416 -32.19 -5.13 12.55
CA PHE A 416 -33.00 -3.91 12.73
C PHE A 416 -34.50 -4.16 12.46
N GLY A 417 -34.83 -5.18 11.67
CA GLY A 417 -36.22 -5.53 11.31
C GLY A 417 -36.32 -6.31 10.00
N GLN A 418 -37.55 -6.65 9.61
CA GLN A 418 -37.80 -7.54 8.47
C GLN A 418 -37.40 -6.92 7.12
N LEU A 419 -36.61 -7.68 6.37
CA LEU A 419 -36.13 -7.33 5.03
C LEU A 419 -37.08 -7.88 3.96
N SER A 420 -37.52 -7.00 3.07
CA SER A 420 -38.20 -7.34 1.82
C SER A 420 -37.18 -7.82 0.78
N LYS A 421 -36.06 -7.08 0.63
CA LYS A 421 -34.95 -7.43 -0.29
C LYS A 421 -33.60 -6.96 0.24
N CYS A 422 -32.53 -7.67 -0.10
CA CYS A 422 -31.15 -7.25 0.08
C CYS A 422 -30.36 -7.72 -1.16
N ILE A 423 -29.75 -6.80 -1.89
CA ILE A 423 -28.94 -7.11 -3.08
C ILE A 423 -27.66 -6.28 -3.13
N LEU A 424 -26.65 -6.82 -3.81
CA LEU A 424 -25.40 -6.18 -4.19
C LEU A 424 -25.29 -6.26 -5.71
N ILE A 425 -24.80 -5.20 -6.36
CA ILE A 425 -24.71 -5.20 -7.83
C ILE A 425 -23.49 -6.01 -8.26
N PRO A 426 -23.64 -7.10 -9.03
CA PRO A 426 -22.51 -7.89 -9.49
C PRO A 426 -21.65 -7.11 -10.49
N ASP A 427 -20.36 -7.42 -10.51
CA ASP A 427 -19.43 -7.07 -11.56
C ASP A 427 -19.21 -8.29 -12.48
N PRO A 428 -19.66 -8.24 -13.74
CA PRO A 428 -19.44 -9.33 -14.69
C PRO A 428 -17.97 -9.67 -14.93
N LEU A 429 -17.06 -8.68 -14.77
CA LEU A 429 -15.63 -8.87 -15.02
C LEU A 429 -14.93 -9.61 -13.86
N THR A 430 -15.10 -9.15 -12.62
CA THR A 430 -14.41 -9.76 -11.46
C THR A 430 -15.17 -10.92 -10.81
N ARG A 431 -16.43 -11.17 -11.21
CA ARG A 431 -17.35 -12.16 -10.60
C ARG A 431 -17.63 -11.92 -9.10
N LYS A 432 -17.31 -10.73 -8.59
CA LYS A 432 -17.67 -10.22 -7.26
C LYS A 432 -18.79 -9.17 -7.38
N HIS A 433 -19.07 -8.43 -6.31
CA HIS A 433 -19.95 -7.25 -6.36
C HIS A 433 -19.14 -5.94 -6.50
N LYS A 434 -19.75 -4.91 -7.09
CA LYS A 434 -19.17 -3.59 -7.37
C LYS A 434 -18.98 -2.69 -6.12
N GLY A 435 -18.96 -3.27 -4.91
CA GLY A 435 -18.86 -2.53 -3.64
C GLY A 435 -20.09 -1.71 -3.25
N TYR A 436 -21.23 -1.86 -3.95
CA TYR A 436 -22.49 -1.17 -3.62
C TYR A 436 -23.73 -2.06 -3.88
N GLY A 437 -24.86 -1.67 -3.29
CA GLY A 437 -26.12 -2.40 -3.37
C GLY A 437 -27.32 -1.64 -2.79
N PHE A 438 -28.42 -2.37 -2.61
CA PHE A 438 -29.68 -1.87 -2.09
C PHE A 438 -30.29 -2.82 -1.07
N VAL A 439 -30.80 -2.27 0.03
CA VAL A 439 -31.49 -3.00 1.10
C VAL A 439 -32.86 -2.38 1.29
N GLU A 440 -33.91 -3.18 1.25
CA GLU A 440 -35.30 -2.74 1.32
C GLU A 440 -35.98 -3.41 2.52
N PHE A 441 -36.28 -2.60 3.54
CA PHE A 441 -37.07 -3.02 4.70
C PHE A 441 -38.57 -2.92 4.39
N GLU A 442 -39.37 -3.75 5.05
CA GLU A 442 -40.83 -3.62 5.02
C GLU A 442 -41.34 -2.32 5.67
N GLN A 443 -40.53 -1.69 6.54
CA GLN A 443 -40.90 -0.50 7.30
C GLN A 443 -39.92 0.67 7.10
N SER A 444 -40.46 1.81 6.66
CA SER A 444 -39.76 3.11 6.50
C SER A 444 -39.04 3.59 7.77
N GLN A 445 -39.62 3.29 8.95
CA GLN A 445 -39.05 3.63 10.25
C GLN A 445 -37.77 2.83 10.52
N VAL A 446 -37.80 1.50 10.30
CA VAL A 446 -36.63 0.63 10.46
C VAL A 446 -35.50 1.04 9.52
N ALA A 447 -35.79 1.33 8.25
CA ALA A 447 -34.79 1.83 7.30
C ALA A 447 -34.15 3.14 7.80
N SER A 448 -34.93 4.03 8.42
CA SER A 448 -34.43 5.28 8.97
C SER A 448 -33.57 5.07 10.23
N MET A 449 -33.87 4.05 11.05
CA MET A 449 -33.04 3.65 12.20
C MET A 449 -31.73 2.99 11.76
N ALA A 450 -31.79 2.04 10.81
CA ALA A 450 -30.61 1.38 10.25
C ALA A 450 -29.66 2.37 9.56
N LEU A 451 -30.21 3.37 8.84
CA LEU A 451 -29.44 4.49 8.30
C LEU A 451 -28.69 5.28 9.38
N GLY A 452 -29.31 5.54 10.53
CA GLY A 452 -28.68 6.25 11.65
C GLY A 452 -27.62 5.44 12.39
N ALA A 453 -27.79 4.12 12.49
CA ALA A 453 -26.91 3.23 13.25
C ALA A 453 -25.73 2.64 12.44
N MET A 454 -25.94 2.35 11.15
CA MET A 454 -24.96 1.62 10.32
C MET A 454 -24.16 2.51 9.36
N ASN A 455 -24.50 3.79 9.20
CA ASN A 455 -23.72 4.71 8.37
C ASN A 455 -22.39 5.06 9.07
N GLY A 456 -21.28 4.57 8.53
CA GLY A 456 -19.96 4.61 9.13
C GLY A 456 -19.58 3.35 9.93
N PHE A 457 -20.39 2.29 9.92
CA PHE A 457 -20.05 1.02 10.57
C PHE A 457 -18.99 0.26 9.76
N ASP A 458 -17.88 -0.13 10.40
CA ASP A 458 -16.79 -0.86 9.77
C ASP A 458 -17.15 -2.33 9.51
N LEU A 459 -17.41 -2.69 8.25
CA LEU A 459 -17.64 -4.07 7.82
C LEU A 459 -16.49 -4.53 6.91
N GLY A 460 -15.79 -5.59 7.31
CA GLY A 460 -14.59 -6.06 6.59
C GLY A 460 -13.45 -5.02 6.55
N GLY A 461 -13.37 -4.13 7.55
CA GLY A 461 -12.40 -3.04 7.59
C GLY A 461 -12.71 -1.87 6.66
N MET A 462 -13.92 -1.78 6.13
CA MET A 462 -14.40 -0.65 5.32
C MET A 462 -15.67 -0.05 5.95
N PRO A 463 -15.72 1.28 6.21
CA PRO A 463 -16.89 1.91 6.82
C PRO A 463 -18.02 2.03 5.80
N LEU A 464 -19.13 1.32 6.04
CA LEU A 464 -20.31 1.33 5.17
C LEU A 464 -20.86 2.76 5.00
N ARG A 465 -21.21 3.13 3.77
CA ARG A 465 -21.86 4.42 3.48
C ARG A 465 -23.32 4.18 3.12
N LEU A 466 -24.25 4.67 3.95
CA LEU A 466 -25.69 4.44 3.78
C LEU A 466 -26.43 5.73 3.42
N ARG A 467 -27.46 5.61 2.58
CA ARG A 467 -28.44 6.66 2.27
C ARG A 467 -29.83 6.08 2.03
N LYS A 468 -30.87 6.91 2.11
CA LYS A 468 -32.15 6.58 1.47
C LYS A 468 -31.94 6.52 -0.04
N ALA A 469 -32.50 5.49 -0.69
CA ALA A 469 -32.51 5.43 -2.15
C ALA A 469 -33.35 6.58 -2.73
N MET A 470 -33.04 7.00 -3.95
CA MET A 470 -33.69 8.13 -4.62
C MET A 470 -34.54 7.68 -5.81
N VAL A 471 -34.08 6.65 -6.54
CA VAL A 471 -34.80 6.10 -7.69
C VAL A 471 -35.47 4.76 -7.34
N GLY A 472 -36.75 4.66 -7.69
CA GLY A 472 -37.56 3.46 -7.57
C GLY A 472 -37.48 2.54 -8.79
N GLY A 473 -38.43 1.61 -8.86
CA GLY A 473 -38.44 0.52 -9.84
C GLY A 473 -37.98 -0.83 -9.26
N PRO A 474 -37.99 -1.90 -10.07
CA PRO A 474 -37.55 -3.21 -9.65
C PRO A 474 -36.03 -3.21 -9.40
N LEU A 475 -35.62 -3.80 -8.28
CA LEU A 475 -34.23 -4.16 -8.04
C LEU A 475 -33.84 -5.32 -8.99
N PRO A 476 -32.62 -5.33 -9.56
CA PRO A 476 -32.12 -6.47 -10.36
C PRO A 476 -31.99 -7.74 -9.51
N GLU A 477 -31.80 -8.89 -10.15
CA GLU A 477 -31.64 -10.22 -9.50
C GLU A 477 -30.32 -10.41 -8.71
N GLY A 478 -29.65 -9.32 -8.31
CA GLY A 478 -28.48 -9.36 -7.42
C GLY A 478 -27.31 -10.19 -7.93
N MET A 479 -26.58 -10.81 -7.01
CA MET A 479 -25.47 -11.72 -7.32
C MET A 479 -25.92 -12.99 -8.06
N SER A 480 -27.17 -13.42 -7.91
CA SER A 480 -27.72 -14.61 -8.61
C SER A 480 -27.66 -14.52 -10.14
N LEU A 481 -27.53 -13.30 -10.71
CA LEU A 481 -27.28 -13.12 -12.15
C LEU A 481 -25.99 -13.81 -12.63
N LEU A 482 -24.99 -13.94 -11.76
CA LEU A 482 -23.70 -14.55 -12.11
C LEU A 482 -23.84 -16.04 -12.46
N GLU A 483 -24.84 -16.74 -11.92
CA GLU A 483 -25.11 -18.16 -12.22
C GLU A 483 -25.72 -18.36 -13.62
N ARG A 484 -26.30 -17.30 -14.22
CA ARG A 484 -26.96 -17.32 -15.53
C ARG A 484 -26.06 -16.87 -16.68
N ILE A 485 -24.90 -16.28 -16.39
CA ILE A 485 -23.88 -15.94 -17.40
C ILE A 485 -23.05 -17.21 -17.64
N PRO A 486 -23.00 -17.76 -18.87
CA PRO A 486 -22.24 -18.97 -19.14
C PRO A 486 -20.75 -18.73 -18.88
N GLU A 487 -20.09 -19.70 -18.23
CA GLU A 487 -18.64 -19.69 -18.10
C GLU A 487 -18.01 -19.81 -19.49
N PHE A 488 -17.17 -18.85 -19.86
CA PHE A 488 -16.41 -18.93 -21.10
C PHE A 488 -15.46 -20.14 -21.01
N PRO A 489 -15.58 -21.14 -21.90
CA PRO A 489 -14.70 -22.30 -21.85
C PRO A 489 -13.25 -21.86 -22.09
N ALA A 490 -12.34 -22.31 -21.23
CA ALA A 490 -10.92 -22.04 -21.40
C ALA A 490 -10.47 -22.54 -22.78
N VAL A 491 -9.91 -21.65 -23.59
CA VAL A 491 -9.59 -21.93 -24.99
C VAL A 491 -8.54 -23.04 -25.05
N PRO A 492 -8.82 -24.20 -25.68
CA PRO A 492 -7.84 -25.26 -25.81
C PRO A 492 -6.69 -24.78 -26.70
N CYS A 493 -5.49 -24.68 -26.13
CA CYS A 493 -4.31 -24.23 -26.85
C CYS A 493 -3.96 -25.26 -27.94
N LEU A 494 -4.13 -24.86 -29.21
CA LEU A 494 -3.84 -25.71 -30.36
C LEU A 494 -2.33 -25.88 -30.53
N THR A 495 -1.85 -27.10 -30.30
CA THR A 495 -0.48 -27.52 -30.60
C THR A 495 -0.22 -27.50 -32.11
N THR A 496 0.81 -26.78 -32.55
CA THR A 496 1.41 -26.95 -33.89
C THR A 496 2.83 -27.53 -33.77
N PRO A 497 3.30 -28.37 -34.73
CA PRO A 497 4.54 -29.13 -34.55
C PRO A 497 5.79 -28.36 -34.99
N LEU A 498 6.95 -28.80 -34.48
CA LEU A 498 8.28 -28.36 -34.90
C LEU A 498 8.66 -28.92 -36.28
N VAL A 499 9.32 -28.10 -37.11
CA VAL A 499 10.11 -28.50 -38.29
C VAL A 499 11.36 -27.61 -38.36
N GLU A 500 12.49 -28.17 -38.76
CA GLU A 500 13.83 -27.56 -38.68
C GLU A 500 14.25 -26.72 -39.92
N PRO A 501 15.28 -25.84 -39.78
CA PRO A 501 15.92 -25.07 -40.87
C PRO A 501 16.79 -25.98 -41.80
N PRO A 502 17.50 -25.53 -42.88
CA PRO A 502 18.11 -24.19 -43.08
C PRO A 502 18.27 -23.67 -44.54
N VAL A 503 19.20 -22.69 -44.71
CA VAL A 503 19.95 -22.28 -45.93
C VAL A 503 19.47 -21.02 -46.69
N GLU A 504 20.21 -19.92 -46.51
CA GLU A 504 20.45 -18.83 -47.48
C GLU A 504 21.52 -19.27 -48.53
N PRO A 505 21.61 -18.72 -49.78
CA PRO A 505 21.67 -17.25 -50.00
C PRO A 505 21.19 -16.72 -51.40
N ALA A 506 21.49 -15.43 -51.64
CA ALA A 506 21.95 -14.86 -52.94
C ALA A 506 20.93 -14.32 -54.00
N THR A 507 20.66 -13.01 -53.89
CA THR A 507 20.79 -11.96 -54.96
C THR A 507 20.03 -11.95 -56.31
N LEU A 508 19.64 -10.70 -56.65
CA LEU A 508 19.63 -10.04 -57.98
C LEU A 508 18.41 -10.09 -58.95
N VAL A 509 18.01 -8.87 -59.34
CA VAL A 509 17.59 -8.39 -60.69
C VAL A 509 16.09 -8.38 -61.09
N LEU A 510 15.75 -7.27 -61.76
CA LEU A 510 14.46 -6.88 -62.36
C LEU A 510 14.15 -7.63 -63.67
N PRO A 511 12.91 -7.55 -64.16
CA PRO A 511 12.72 -6.75 -65.40
C PRO A 511 11.60 -5.70 -65.32
N LYS A 512 11.54 -4.84 -66.35
CA LYS A 512 10.54 -3.76 -66.54
C LYS A 512 9.60 -4.10 -67.70
N THR A 513 8.32 -3.69 -67.63
CA THR A 513 7.41 -3.14 -68.70
C THR A 513 5.94 -3.23 -68.26
N GLY A 514 4.99 -2.35 -68.65
CA GLY A 514 5.09 -1.03 -69.31
C GLY A 514 3.77 -0.51 -69.93
N MET A 515 3.60 0.83 -69.99
CA MET A 515 2.69 1.64 -70.86
C MET A 515 1.17 1.83 -70.50
N GLY A 516 0.61 2.97 -70.95
CA GLY A 516 -0.79 3.46 -70.77
C GLY A 516 -0.97 4.43 -69.57
N GLN A 517 -1.19 5.76 -69.64
CA GLN A 517 -1.80 6.69 -70.63
C GLN A 517 -3.35 6.54 -70.77
N VAL A 518 -4.20 7.59 -70.79
CA VAL A 518 -4.06 9.05 -71.06
C VAL A 518 -5.10 9.92 -70.28
N GLY A 519 -4.82 11.21 -70.01
CA GLY A 519 -5.82 12.30 -69.73
C GLY A 519 -6.13 12.58 -68.25
N GLY A 520 -6.36 13.82 -67.75
CA GLY A 520 -6.34 15.17 -68.35
C GLY A 520 -7.73 15.86 -68.33
N GLY A 521 -7.94 17.06 -67.77
CA GLY A 521 -7.04 17.99 -67.04
C GLY A 521 -7.80 19.24 -66.51
N ASP A 522 -7.05 20.24 -66.01
CA ASP A 522 -7.45 21.64 -65.68
C ASP A 522 -8.52 21.90 -64.58
N THR A 523 -8.57 23.03 -63.83
CA THR A 523 -7.69 24.20 -63.49
C THR A 523 -8.25 24.82 -62.16
N THR A 524 -7.76 25.86 -61.46
CA THR A 524 -6.70 26.88 -61.65
C THR A 524 -6.18 27.40 -60.27
N GLY A 525 -4.92 27.83 -60.17
CA GLY A 525 -4.37 28.62 -59.03
C GLY A 525 -4.04 27.80 -57.76
N GLY A 526 -3.02 28.12 -56.94
CA GLY A 526 -2.16 29.31 -56.83
C GLY A 526 -2.22 29.83 -55.37
N TYR A 527 -1.14 29.96 -54.59
CA TYR A 527 0.27 30.20 -54.92
C TYR A 527 1.26 29.33 -54.10
N ALA A 528 2.47 29.14 -54.63
CA ALA A 528 3.69 28.67 -53.93
C ALA A 528 4.65 29.87 -53.71
N HIS A 529 5.88 29.82 -53.17
CA HIS A 529 6.86 28.78 -52.77
C HIS A 529 7.53 29.23 -51.42
N GLY A 530 8.43 28.51 -50.70
CA GLY A 530 9.72 27.88 -51.08
C GLY A 530 10.84 28.94 -51.22
N ASN A 531 12.13 28.77 -50.85
CA ASN A 531 12.98 27.66 -50.37
C ASN A 531 14.14 28.26 -49.50
N ALA A 532 14.65 27.66 -48.41
CA ALA A 532 15.72 26.64 -48.26
C ALA A 532 17.21 27.05 -48.49
N ALA A 533 18.10 26.54 -47.59
CA ALA A 533 19.56 26.26 -47.71
C ALA A 533 20.68 27.28 -47.30
N TYR A 534 21.64 26.79 -46.47
CA TYR A 534 23.09 27.17 -46.29
C TYR A 534 23.45 28.58 -45.72
N ASN A 535 24.53 28.84 -44.94
CA ASN A 535 25.54 28.04 -44.19
C ASN A 535 26.22 28.89 -43.04
N PRO A 536 27.18 28.40 -42.21
CA PRO A 536 27.68 29.01 -40.94
C PRO A 536 28.99 29.87 -41.10
N PRO A 537 29.81 30.30 -40.09
CA PRO A 537 29.88 29.99 -38.63
C PRO A 537 30.28 31.12 -37.60
N LEU A 538 30.41 30.74 -36.31
CA LEU A 538 31.37 31.20 -35.23
C LEU A 538 30.82 31.71 -33.86
N SER A 539 31.27 31.04 -32.78
CA SER A 539 31.62 31.49 -31.39
C SER A 539 30.87 32.65 -30.68
N ASN A 540 30.53 32.61 -29.39
CA ASN A 540 31.37 32.10 -28.27
C ASN A 540 30.60 31.77 -26.94
N ASP A 541 31.18 30.92 -26.10
CA ASP A 541 31.01 30.66 -24.64
C ASP A 541 29.73 31.12 -23.87
N THR A 542 29.05 30.25 -23.12
CA THR A 542 29.43 29.92 -21.71
C THR A 542 28.75 28.66 -21.15
N VAL A 543 29.33 28.07 -20.09
CA VAL A 543 28.90 26.78 -19.49
C VAL A 543 27.92 26.95 -18.33
N SER A 544 26.74 26.31 -18.40
CA SER A 544 26.02 25.73 -17.24
C SER A 544 24.74 24.98 -17.69
N GLY A 545 24.40 23.84 -17.08
CA GLY A 545 23.06 23.23 -17.25
C GLY A 545 22.94 21.71 -17.38
N GLU A 546 23.66 20.89 -16.60
CA GLU A 546 23.47 19.43 -16.64
C GLU A 546 22.12 18.96 -16.02
N SER A 547 21.14 18.79 -16.91
CA SER A 547 20.24 17.62 -16.99
C SER A 547 19.70 17.02 -15.66
N ASN A 548 18.81 17.76 -14.98
CA ASN A 548 17.90 17.14 -14.00
C ASN A 548 16.79 16.32 -14.69
N ILE A 549 17.15 15.11 -15.14
CA ILE A 549 16.21 14.10 -15.66
C ILE A 549 15.15 13.79 -14.60
N ARG A 550 13.88 13.98 -14.93
CA ARG A 550 12.73 13.65 -14.06
C ARG A 550 12.18 12.28 -14.44
N ILE A 551 12.23 11.34 -13.51
CA ILE A 551 11.79 9.96 -13.71
C ILE A 551 10.25 9.89 -13.71
N ASP A 552 9.68 9.48 -14.84
CA ASP A 552 8.23 9.32 -15.02
C ASP A 552 7.69 8.04 -14.31
N SER A 553 6.37 7.99 -14.12
CA SER A 553 5.59 6.83 -13.71
C SER A 553 5.97 5.51 -14.38
N GLN A 554 6.18 5.46 -15.71
CA GLN A 554 6.63 4.24 -16.38
C GLN A 554 8.06 3.87 -15.98
N GLN A 555 8.99 4.82 -15.95
CA GLN A 555 10.36 4.60 -15.50
C GLN A 555 10.44 4.24 -14.00
N ARG A 556 9.47 4.70 -13.19
CA ARG A 556 9.31 4.31 -11.79
C ARG A 556 8.76 2.89 -11.64
N LEU A 557 7.86 2.46 -12.55
CA LEU A 557 7.37 1.08 -12.59
C LEU A 557 8.48 0.13 -13.04
N ASP A 558 9.17 0.45 -14.13
CA ASP A 558 10.37 -0.25 -14.63
C ASP A 558 11.48 -0.31 -13.56
N LEU A 559 11.71 0.77 -12.82
CA LEU A 559 12.57 0.78 -11.64
C LEU A 559 12.07 -0.15 -10.52
N MET A 560 10.78 -0.11 -10.18
CA MET A 560 10.20 -1.01 -9.16
C MET A 560 10.27 -2.48 -9.61
N GLN A 561 10.20 -2.73 -10.91
CA GLN A 561 10.35 -4.04 -11.55
C GLN A 561 11.82 -4.49 -11.49
N LYS A 562 12.79 -3.62 -11.80
CA LYS A 562 14.24 -3.85 -11.62
C LYS A 562 14.67 -3.95 -10.14
N LEU A 563 13.89 -3.40 -9.20
CA LEU A 563 14.06 -3.55 -7.75
C LEU A 563 13.40 -4.83 -7.18
N SER A 564 12.49 -5.48 -7.93
CA SER A 564 11.74 -6.65 -7.46
C SER A 564 11.96 -7.92 -8.29
N GLN A 565 12.60 -7.82 -9.46
CA GLN A 565 13.27 -8.93 -10.10
C GLN A 565 14.24 -9.57 -9.09
N ARG A 566 14.10 -10.89 -8.88
CA ARG A 566 15.18 -11.70 -8.31
C ARG A 566 16.43 -11.42 -9.14
N ALA A 567 17.56 -11.12 -8.51
CA ALA A 567 18.76 -10.66 -9.20
C ALA A 567 19.15 -11.63 -10.34
N THR A 568 18.89 -11.21 -11.59
CA THR A 568 19.09 -12.01 -12.79
C THR A 568 20.57 -12.05 -13.13
N SER A 569 21.26 -13.00 -12.52
CA SER A 569 22.67 -13.28 -12.77
C SER A 569 22.86 -14.06 -14.06
N THR A 570 24.01 -13.89 -14.71
CA THR A 570 24.47 -14.82 -15.77
C THR A 570 24.82 -16.21 -15.22
N VAL A 571 25.03 -16.31 -13.90
CA VAL A 571 25.37 -17.55 -13.18
C VAL A 571 24.13 -18.12 -12.49
N LEU A 572 23.83 -19.39 -12.77
CA LEU A 572 22.89 -20.21 -12.02
C LEU A 572 23.64 -21.17 -11.09
N CYS A 573 23.02 -21.54 -9.98
CA CYS A 573 23.40 -22.65 -9.12
C CYS A 573 22.28 -23.68 -9.15
N VAL A 574 22.61 -24.92 -9.50
CA VAL A 574 21.71 -26.08 -9.52
C VAL A 574 22.10 -27.01 -8.39
N THR A 575 21.09 -27.46 -7.63
CA THR A 575 21.23 -28.37 -6.49
C THR A 575 20.25 -29.55 -6.65
N ASN A 576 20.49 -30.65 -5.93
CA ASN A 576 19.75 -31.91 -6.04
C ASN A 576 19.83 -32.56 -7.45
N VAL A 577 20.99 -32.47 -8.12
CA VAL A 577 21.24 -33.11 -9.42
C VAL A 577 21.51 -34.62 -9.24
N ILE A 578 22.44 -34.96 -8.34
CA ILE A 578 22.95 -36.30 -8.08
C ILE A 578 23.51 -36.38 -6.64
N ASP A 579 23.78 -37.58 -6.12
CA ASP A 579 24.53 -37.74 -4.85
C ASP A 579 26.04 -37.73 -5.09
N LEU A 580 26.80 -37.38 -4.05
CA LEU A 580 28.27 -37.38 -4.05
C LEU A 580 28.89 -38.76 -4.34
N ALA A 581 28.13 -39.85 -4.16
CA ALA A 581 28.58 -41.22 -4.41
C ALA A 581 28.45 -41.65 -5.88
N ASP A 582 27.56 -41.02 -6.65
CA ASP A 582 27.27 -41.35 -8.05
C ASP A 582 27.82 -40.28 -9.03
N MET A 583 28.64 -39.35 -8.53
CA MET A 583 29.24 -38.27 -9.31
C MET A 583 30.48 -38.76 -10.08
N ASP A 584 30.45 -38.61 -11.41
CA ASP A 584 31.59 -38.82 -12.31
C ASP A 584 32.18 -37.49 -12.82
N ASP A 585 33.23 -37.58 -13.65
CA ASP A 585 33.89 -36.43 -14.28
C ASP A 585 33.10 -35.87 -15.49
N GLU A 586 32.24 -36.70 -16.12
CA GLU A 586 31.51 -36.39 -17.36
C GLU A 586 30.25 -35.54 -17.11
N LEU A 587 29.66 -35.62 -15.92
CA LEU A 587 28.52 -34.81 -15.43
C LEU A 587 28.61 -33.31 -15.74
N SER A 588 29.84 -32.75 -15.73
CA SER A 588 30.06 -31.32 -15.99
C SER A 588 29.88 -30.94 -17.47
N GLU A 589 30.18 -31.87 -18.38
CA GLU A 589 29.98 -31.70 -19.82
C GLU A 589 28.53 -32.04 -20.20
N GLU A 590 27.96 -33.16 -19.71
CA GLU A 590 26.55 -33.52 -19.94
C GLU A 590 25.59 -32.40 -19.53
N PHE A 591 25.74 -31.87 -18.31
CA PHE A 591 24.88 -30.81 -17.80
C PHE A 591 25.15 -29.48 -18.51
N GLY A 592 26.38 -29.28 -19.01
CA GLY A 592 26.76 -28.17 -19.88
C GLY A 592 26.03 -28.19 -21.21
N GLU A 593 25.96 -29.34 -21.89
CA GLU A 593 25.25 -29.51 -23.15
C GLU A 593 23.73 -29.39 -23.01
N GLU A 594 23.14 -29.92 -21.93
CA GLU A 594 21.72 -29.67 -21.61
C GLU A 594 21.46 -28.18 -21.35
N CYS A 595 22.37 -27.48 -20.67
CA CYS A 595 22.25 -26.03 -20.47
C CYS A 595 22.44 -25.19 -21.75
N ALA A 596 23.32 -25.62 -22.67
CA ALA A 596 23.60 -24.93 -23.92
C ALA A 596 22.35 -24.75 -24.82
N LYS A 597 21.34 -25.61 -24.64
CA LYS A 597 20.04 -25.54 -25.34
C LYS A 597 19.20 -24.30 -24.99
N PHE A 598 19.53 -23.59 -23.90
CA PHE A 598 18.81 -22.40 -23.43
C PHE A 598 19.53 -21.07 -23.74
N GLY A 599 20.83 -21.13 -24.02
CA GLY A 599 21.71 -20.01 -24.35
C GLY A 599 23.18 -20.43 -24.30
N GLN A 600 24.09 -19.61 -24.83
CA GLN A 600 25.51 -19.97 -24.89
C GLN A 600 26.14 -20.02 -23.49
N VAL A 601 26.64 -21.19 -23.10
CA VAL A 601 27.36 -21.42 -21.85
C VAL A 601 28.83 -21.00 -22.01
N VAL A 602 29.38 -20.36 -20.98
CA VAL A 602 30.77 -19.86 -20.90
C VAL A 602 31.61 -20.76 -19.99
N ASN A 603 31.01 -21.26 -18.91
CA ASN A 603 31.71 -22.02 -17.88
C ASN A 603 30.71 -22.89 -17.10
N VAL A 604 31.11 -24.13 -16.77
CA VAL A 604 30.39 -25.03 -15.87
C VAL A 604 31.36 -25.45 -14.78
N LEU A 605 30.92 -25.38 -13.52
CA LEU A 605 31.74 -25.72 -12.36
C LEU A 605 30.93 -26.53 -11.36
N VAL A 606 31.34 -27.79 -11.16
CA VAL A 606 30.82 -28.62 -10.07
C VAL A 606 31.58 -28.27 -8.78
N HIS A 607 30.84 -28.10 -7.68
CA HIS A 607 31.39 -27.91 -6.35
C HIS A 607 30.74 -28.90 -5.38
N THR A 608 31.56 -29.52 -4.53
CA THR A 608 31.13 -30.47 -3.52
C THR A 608 31.39 -29.93 -2.11
N ASP A 609 30.39 -30.08 -1.23
CA ASP A 609 30.44 -29.63 0.16
C ASP A 609 29.96 -30.78 1.06
N THR A 610 30.85 -31.32 1.88
CA THR A 610 30.56 -32.49 2.75
C THR A 610 29.94 -32.10 4.09
N GLN A 611 29.75 -30.80 4.37
CA GLN A 611 29.22 -30.30 5.64
C GLN A 611 27.71 -29.97 5.60
N VAL A 612 27.05 -30.21 4.46
CA VAL A 612 25.61 -29.97 4.25
C VAL A 612 24.82 -31.28 4.03
N GLU A 613 23.50 -31.17 4.10
CA GLU A 613 22.56 -32.28 3.84
C GLU A 613 22.78 -32.88 2.44
N PRO A 614 22.61 -34.20 2.24
CA PRO A 614 22.91 -34.88 0.97
C PRO A 614 22.42 -34.20 -0.31
N GLN A 615 21.21 -33.63 -0.27
CA GLN A 615 20.55 -32.95 -1.40
C GLN A 615 21.23 -31.63 -1.82
N GLU A 616 22.08 -31.05 -0.95
CA GLU A 616 22.92 -29.89 -1.27
C GLU A 616 24.43 -30.24 -1.35
N GLN A 617 24.85 -31.51 -1.21
CA GLN A 617 26.28 -31.87 -1.23
C GLN A 617 26.96 -31.69 -2.59
N VAL A 618 26.19 -31.74 -3.68
CA VAL A 618 26.66 -31.48 -5.05
C VAL A 618 25.94 -30.25 -5.60
N LYS A 619 26.70 -29.24 -6.04
CA LYS A 619 26.20 -27.96 -6.58
C LYS A 619 26.85 -27.70 -7.93
N ILE A 620 26.06 -27.58 -9.00
CA ILE A 620 26.56 -27.25 -10.33
C ILE A 620 26.31 -25.77 -10.61
N PHE A 621 27.37 -25.01 -10.82
CA PHE A 621 27.30 -23.62 -11.23
C PHE A 621 27.44 -23.51 -12.75
N VAL A 622 26.47 -22.89 -13.42
CA VAL A 622 26.46 -22.71 -14.88
C VAL A 622 26.45 -21.21 -15.19
N GLN A 623 27.47 -20.74 -15.91
CA GLN A 623 27.58 -19.37 -16.39
C GLN A 623 27.20 -19.27 -17.88
N PHE A 624 26.24 -18.41 -18.20
CA PHE A 624 25.87 -18.04 -19.57
C PHE A 624 26.63 -16.79 -20.04
N THR A 625 26.69 -16.56 -21.36
CA THR A 625 27.23 -15.31 -21.94
C THR A 625 26.37 -14.10 -21.60
N ASP A 626 25.06 -14.30 -21.51
CA ASP A 626 24.08 -13.24 -21.25
C ASP A 626 23.07 -13.65 -20.16
N THR A 627 22.24 -12.68 -19.76
CA THR A 627 21.16 -12.93 -18.79
C THR A 627 19.91 -13.53 -19.41
N ALA A 628 19.83 -13.67 -20.74
CA ALA A 628 18.68 -14.28 -21.41
C ALA A 628 18.77 -15.80 -21.35
N GLY A 629 19.95 -16.37 -21.64
CA GLY A 629 20.24 -17.80 -21.47
C GLY A 629 20.00 -18.28 -20.04
N SER A 630 20.48 -17.51 -19.05
CA SER A 630 20.21 -17.84 -17.65
C SER A 630 18.74 -17.72 -17.26
N GLN A 631 17.96 -16.80 -17.84
CA GLN A 631 16.51 -16.70 -17.63
C GLN A 631 15.73 -17.86 -18.27
N ASN A 632 16.12 -18.29 -19.47
CA ASN A 632 15.55 -19.44 -20.17
C ASN A 632 15.85 -20.75 -19.42
N ALA A 633 17.11 -20.96 -19.01
CA ALA A 633 17.50 -22.12 -18.23
C ALA A 633 16.81 -22.14 -16.85
N MET A 634 16.73 -21.00 -16.15
CA MET A 634 16.05 -20.89 -14.86
C MET A 634 14.55 -21.21 -14.95
N SER A 635 13.87 -20.84 -16.04
CA SER A 635 12.42 -21.06 -16.17
C SER A 635 12.06 -22.51 -16.57
N VAL A 636 12.94 -23.22 -17.29
CA VAL A 636 12.70 -24.59 -17.76
C VAL A 636 13.33 -25.67 -16.87
N LEU A 637 14.50 -25.42 -16.28
CA LEU A 637 15.21 -26.42 -15.47
C LEU A 637 14.75 -26.45 -14.00
N ASN A 638 14.25 -25.33 -13.45
CA ASN A 638 13.81 -25.28 -12.06
C ASN A 638 12.53 -26.11 -11.84
N GLY A 639 12.64 -27.22 -11.12
CA GLY A 639 11.55 -28.19 -10.94
C GLY A 639 11.48 -29.27 -12.01
N ARG A 640 12.41 -29.31 -12.98
CA ARG A 640 12.55 -30.41 -13.95
C ARG A 640 13.09 -31.66 -13.23
N TRP A 641 12.73 -32.84 -13.73
CA TRP A 641 13.26 -34.11 -13.23
C TRP A 641 14.52 -34.54 -14.00
N PHE A 642 15.53 -35.01 -13.27
CA PHE A 642 16.82 -35.50 -13.76
C PHE A 642 17.31 -36.61 -12.83
N GLY A 643 17.80 -37.74 -13.34
CA GLY A 643 18.29 -38.86 -12.50
C GLY A 643 17.27 -39.41 -11.48
N GLY A 644 15.97 -39.23 -11.69
CA GLY A 644 14.93 -39.56 -10.70
C GLY A 644 14.79 -38.57 -9.53
N ARG A 645 15.44 -37.41 -9.61
CA ARG A 645 15.39 -36.29 -8.64
C ARG A 645 14.76 -35.07 -9.28
N GLN A 646 14.23 -34.15 -8.46
CA GLN A 646 13.73 -32.86 -8.93
C GLN A 646 14.79 -31.76 -8.72
N LEU A 647 15.21 -31.13 -9.81
CA LEU A 647 16.24 -30.08 -9.82
C LEU A 647 15.76 -28.81 -9.13
N VAL A 648 16.60 -28.23 -8.28
CA VAL A 648 16.37 -26.91 -7.66
C VAL A 648 17.40 -25.93 -8.20
N VAL A 649 16.94 -24.92 -8.95
CA VAL A 649 17.79 -23.91 -9.59
C VAL A 649 17.58 -22.56 -8.91
N LYS A 650 18.68 -21.84 -8.65
CA LYS A 650 18.70 -20.52 -8.00
C LYS A 650 19.69 -19.63 -8.78
N TYR A 651 19.40 -18.35 -8.97
CA TYR A 651 20.43 -17.40 -9.44
C TYR A 651 21.55 -17.31 -8.41
N TYR A 652 22.80 -17.32 -8.85
CA TYR A 652 23.97 -17.19 -7.99
C TYR A 652 24.66 -15.84 -8.19
N ASP A 653 25.23 -15.29 -7.12
CA ASP A 653 25.89 -13.99 -7.18
C ASP A 653 27.19 -14.07 -8.01
N GLN A 654 27.27 -13.24 -9.06
CA GLN A 654 28.36 -13.32 -10.03
C GLN A 654 29.71 -12.84 -9.46
N ASP A 655 29.70 -11.91 -8.50
CA ASP A 655 30.92 -11.46 -7.82
C ASP A 655 31.44 -12.57 -6.88
N LYS A 656 30.53 -13.29 -6.19
CA LYS A 656 30.90 -14.50 -5.42
C LYS A 656 31.49 -15.60 -6.32
N PHE A 657 30.89 -15.84 -7.49
CA PHE A 657 31.37 -16.84 -8.45
C PHE A 657 32.79 -16.53 -8.93
N TYR A 658 33.06 -15.28 -9.34
CA TYR A 658 34.40 -14.85 -9.74
C TYR A 658 35.40 -14.86 -8.57
N ALA A 659 34.96 -14.55 -7.36
CA ALA A 659 35.76 -14.67 -6.13
C ALA A 659 35.97 -16.13 -5.67
N ARG A 660 35.46 -17.13 -6.40
CA ARG A 660 35.48 -18.56 -6.06
C ARG A 660 34.92 -18.89 -4.67
N ASN A 661 33.94 -18.11 -4.20
CA ASN A 661 33.21 -18.40 -2.97
C ASN A 661 31.87 -19.08 -3.31
N PHE A 662 31.75 -20.36 -2.96
CA PHE A 662 30.62 -21.23 -3.30
C PHE A 662 29.77 -21.64 -2.07
N THR A 663 30.03 -21.03 -0.90
CA THR A 663 29.36 -21.35 0.37
C THR A 663 27.93 -20.77 0.44
N ASN A 664 27.06 -21.40 1.24
CA ASN A 664 25.63 -21.09 1.33
C ASN A 664 25.32 -19.67 1.85
N SER A 665 24.07 -19.21 1.66
CA SER A 665 23.57 -17.85 1.98
C SER A 665 22.13 -17.87 2.49
#